data_AF-A0A0F7SSE0-F1
#
_entry.id   AF-A0A0F7SSE0-F1
#
_cell.length_a   1.000
_cell.length_b   1.000
_cell.length_c   1.000
_cell.angle_alpha   90.00
_cell.angle_beta   90.00
_cell.angle_gamma   90.00
#
_symmetry.space_group_name_H-M   'P 1'
#
loop_
_entity.id
_entity.type
_entity.pdbx_description
1 polymer ?
#
loop_
_entity_poly.entity_id
_entity_poly.type
_entity_poly.pdbx_seq_one_letter_code
_entity_poly.pdbx_strand_id
1 'polypeptide(L)'
;MDLPTLFALPDPVQSQAKTVEDVSQTYTSWDDLNLDQLEASIALHERSVNQLESKLGDSMVETPLYTHKASDQTNALLKQAQHISLSRHELSDLVASLREQAEVSDPSSSITDKGQTLLEQIEGLVREEREAWVAVEYLGLVERVLRFRENILAPVSSPLSVLPTYRMFLAFSLQLQAELPPQVSFGKLAAEVVAQTWTRLKQTLSENLIEASKAISWPLKLTSPPSLPAQTAFEEAFLTLLSFQQQGHQIHGRLEKAEPLYPFEALIEPIRQRWRFHFESSRPTNRLDKPEWAFTHLLNLIHELEEEIVDILGGLLRKGGVDEPDPLSLFITHLLPLPESFLIARIPHLLPPCHPSLLAHTIHQALVFDDQIRMIGYNPVEQDSKAGRSNAWGGLAGVVLGRRDWFDAWLEGEEEFSRTEFQRILQSSNAFKYLAPSEIELDEDEDEDGNGGVIRSDDQWGAIWSSVELTKLIGQITNRYSPLPSPTHKLTFLLTIQTPLLHTYLTTLSGILDAVDRLTSTFARVIPGALAGHAGASGLGLGLEVDGFKGKRGLEKVVEVLIGARWVRKVLRKWGDELFFVDLLAEIVDDPYLRSKATDLIPSLSSSINVDEHTLFDEPVNRFDALFSRAEDVMVRHICLEVESELKPHLTRRWDISSSSATTTTASDDPLSLPPTLIGPLRILSTHLTYLSTRLPPTTLSSIYRRVVSHLTTHLTHRTIFGGWSKFTCLGGRALRRELDGWIDTSKAALGGKVKRPEGPWRRLTDIARVLSIPSDEGNDADADADEDDGFAEEITGKDGERITLSVVKDTLARESDEGLRDRLGLVELDKREVIEVLRRRIDWSI
;
A
#
# COMPACT_ATOMS: atom_id res chain seq x y z
N MET A 1 -44.71 49.13 -26.24
CA MET A 1 -43.82 50.22 -26.71
C MET A 1 -44.61 51.01 -27.71
N ASP A 2 -44.86 52.29 -27.42
CA ASP A 2 -45.63 53.13 -28.32
C ASP A 2 -44.82 53.40 -29.59
N LEU A 3 -45.37 53.08 -30.77
CA LEU A 3 -44.77 53.30 -32.10
C LEU A 3 -44.09 54.69 -32.30
N PRO A 4 -44.57 55.81 -31.71
CA PRO A 4 -43.89 57.10 -31.82
C PRO A 4 -42.52 57.16 -31.15
N THR A 5 -42.25 56.31 -30.15
CA THR A 5 -40.97 56.32 -29.43
C THR A 5 -39.82 55.71 -30.23
N LEU A 6 -40.11 54.86 -31.22
CA LEU A 6 -39.14 54.26 -32.13
C LEU A 6 -38.62 55.24 -33.19
N PHE A 7 -39.32 56.35 -33.43
CA PHE A 7 -38.94 57.37 -34.42
C PHE A 7 -38.40 58.66 -33.79
N ALA A 8 -38.17 58.68 -32.47
CA ALA A 8 -37.61 59.84 -31.81
C ALA A 8 -36.12 59.98 -32.15
N LEU A 9 -35.72 61.19 -32.56
CA LEU A 9 -34.30 61.53 -32.75
C LEU A 9 -33.56 61.39 -31.40
N PRO A 10 -32.29 60.92 -31.41
CA PRO A 10 -31.50 60.79 -30.19
C PRO A 10 -31.36 62.14 -29.48
N ASP A 11 -31.53 62.17 -28.16
CA ASP A 11 -31.42 63.39 -27.36
C ASP A 11 -29.95 63.85 -27.30
N PRO A 12 -29.61 65.00 -27.91
CA PRO A 12 -28.24 65.49 -27.95
C PRO A 12 -27.69 65.80 -26.56
N VAL A 13 -28.55 66.12 -25.59
CA VAL A 13 -28.14 66.47 -24.22
C VAL A 13 -27.71 65.22 -23.45
N GLN A 14 -28.43 64.11 -23.61
CA GLN A 14 -28.02 62.83 -23.02
C GLN A 14 -26.75 62.27 -23.66
N SER A 15 -26.62 62.39 -24.98
CA SER A 15 -25.43 61.95 -25.70
C SER A 15 -24.18 62.69 -25.20
N GLN A 16 -24.26 64.03 -25.09
CA GLN A 16 -23.18 64.85 -24.56
C GLN A 16 -22.84 64.51 -23.10
N ALA A 17 -23.85 64.31 -22.24
CA ALA A 17 -23.62 63.93 -20.84
C ALA A 17 -22.86 62.60 -20.73
N LYS A 18 -23.20 61.62 -21.57
CA LYS A 18 -22.57 60.30 -21.59
C LYS A 18 -21.15 60.34 -22.16
N THR A 19 -20.89 61.16 -23.18
CA THR A 19 -19.54 61.39 -23.69
C THR A 19 -18.63 62.02 -22.64
N VAL A 20 -19.14 62.99 -21.86
CA VAL A 20 -18.37 63.59 -20.76
C VAL A 20 -18.08 62.54 -19.68
N GLU A 21 -19.05 61.68 -19.37
CA GLU A 21 -18.86 60.58 -18.42
C GLU A 21 -17.79 59.58 -18.89
N ASP A 22 -17.86 59.09 -20.13
CA ASP A 22 -16.90 58.15 -20.70
C ASP A 22 -15.47 58.73 -20.78
N VAL A 23 -15.34 60.00 -21.17
CA VAL A 23 -14.04 60.69 -21.19
C VAL A 23 -13.48 60.86 -19.77
N SER A 24 -14.33 61.18 -18.78
CA SER A 24 -13.93 61.34 -17.39
C SER A 24 -13.57 60.02 -16.69
N GLN A 25 -14.13 58.89 -17.14
CA GLN A 25 -13.74 57.55 -16.67
C GLN A 25 -12.42 57.09 -17.28
N THR A 26 -12.16 57.46 -18.53
CA THR A 26 -10.98 56.99 -19.27
C THR A 26 -9.72 57.81 -18.92
N TYR A 27 -9.87 59.10 -18.62
CA TYR A 27 -8.76 59.98 -18.24
C TYR A 27 -9.03 60.63 -16.88
N THR A 28 -8.40 60.09 -15.84
CA THR A 28 -8.65 60.51 -14.44
C THR A 28 -7.80 61.70 -13.99
N SER A 29 -6.73 62.03 -14.72
CA SER A 29 -5.85 63.18 -14.45
C SER A 29 -5.34 63.83 -15.75
N TRP A 30 -4.90 65.08 -15.69
CA TRP A 30 -4.35 65.81 -16.85
C TRP A 30 -3.01 65.26 -17.35
N ASP A 31 -2.26 64.54 -16.51
CA ASP A 31 -0.96 63.95 -16.87
C ASP A 31 -1.10 62.60 -17.62
N ASP A 32 -2.26 61.94 -17.53
CA ASP A 32 -2.59 60.70 -18.28
C ASP A 32 -3.08 60.97 -19.72
N LEU A 33 -3.18 62.23 -20.12
CA LEU A 33 -3.77 62.63 -21.39
C LEU A 33 -2.76 62.50 -22.55
N ASN A 34 -2.66 61.30 -23.12
CA ASN A 34 -1.89 61.08 -24.33
C ASN A 34 -2.67 61.57 -25.57
N LEU A 35 -2.22 62.69 -26.14
CA LEU A 35 -2.83 63.35 -27.31
C LEU A 35 -2.98 62.41 -28.51
N ASP A 36 -2.01 61.53 -28.76
CA ASP A 36 -2.06 60.59 -29.89
C ASP A 36 -3.15 59.51 -29.69
N GLN A 37 -3.36 59.08 -28.45
CA GLN A 37 -4.42 58.12 -28.11
C GLN A 37 -5.81 58.76 -28.13
N LEU A 38 -5.90 60.04 -27.77
CA LEU A 38 -7.15 60.80 -27.85
C LEU A 38 -7.53 61.08 -29.31
N GLU A 39 -6.58 61.46 -30.17
CA GLU A 39 -6.84 61.63 -31.61
C GLU A 39 -7.26 60.30 -32.26
N ALA A 40 -6.62 59.18 -31.88
CA ALA A 40 -7.00 57.86 -32.36
C ALA A 40 -8.41 57.44 -31.89
N SER A 41 -8.80 57.76 -30.66
CA SER A 41 -10.13 57.44 -30.13
C SER A 41 -11.21 58.32 -30.75
N ILE A 42 -10.94 59.61 -31.01
CA ILE A 42 -11.83 60.51 -31.76
C ILE A 42 -12.01 59.99 -33.18
N ALA A 43 -10.94 59.64 -33.89
CA ALA A 43 -11.02 59.10 -35.25
C ALA A 43 -11.81 57.77 -35.32
N LEU A 44 -11.69 56.92 -34.30
CA LEU A 44 -12.50 55.70 -34.18
C LEU A 44 -13.98 56.03 -33.93
N HIS A 45 -14.28 56.98 -33.06
CA HIS A 45 -15.65 57.40 -32.78
C HIS A 45 -16.28 58.09 -34.00
N GLU A 46 -15.55 58.92 -34.75
CA GLU A 46 -16.03 59.52 -35.99
C GLU A 46 -16.36 58.46 -37.04
N ARG A 47 -15.52 57.43 -37.19
CA ARG A 47 -15.84 56.28 -38.06
C ARG A 47 -17.08 55.53 -37.58
N SER A 48 -17.22 55.35 -36.27
CA SER A 48 -18.38 54.70 -35.66
C SER A 48 -19.67 55.49 -35.89
N VAL A 49 -19.64 56.82 -35.70
CA VAL A 49 -20.77 57.72 -35.96
C VAL A 49 -21.17 57.67 -37.43
N ASN A 50 -20.21 57.79 -38.36
CA ASN A 50 -20.50 57.70 -39.79
C ASN A 50 -21.11 56.33 -40.18
N GLN A 51 -20.63 55.24 -39.58
CA GLN A 51 -21.22 53.90 -39.79
C GLN A 51 -22.63 53.79 -39.20
N LEU A 52 -22.87 54.37 -38.03
CA LEU A 52 -24.18 54.37 -37.38
C LEU A 52 -25.19 55.24 -38.12
N GLU A 53 -24.77 56.40 -38.64
CA GLU A 53 -25.60 57.25 -39.49
C GLU A 53 -25.94 56.56 -40.82
N SER A 54 -24.99 55.86 -41.43
CA SER A 54 -25.26 55.03 -42.62
C SER A 54 -26.28 53.93 -42.31
N LYS A 55 -26.08 53.19 -41.22
CA LYS A 55 -27.00 52.13 -40.79
C LYS A 55 -28.37 52.66 -40.40
N LEU A 56 -28.43 53.85 -39.80
CA LEU A 56 -29.68 54.53 -39.48
C LEU A 56 -30.39 54.95 -40.77
N GLY A 57 -29.66 55.47 -41.76
CA GLY A 57 -30.19 55.79 -43.09
C GLY A 57 -30.77 54.56 -43.77
N ASP A 58 -30.03 53.45 -43.81
CA ASP A 58 -30.50 52.17 -44.35
C ASP A 58 -31.74 51.68 -43.60
N SER A 59 -31.72 51.75 -42.27
CA SER A 59 -32.85 51.35 -41.42
C SER A 59 -34.09 52.24 -41.62
N MET A 60 -33.91 53.56 -41.79
CA MET A 60 -35.00 54.50 -42.07
C MET A 60 -35.65 54.27 -43.44
N VAL A 61 -34.91 53.71 -44.40
CA VAL A 61 -35.43 53.32 -45.72
C VAL A 61 -36.10 51.94 -45.66
N GLU A 62 -35.52 50.99 -44.94
CA GLU A 62 -36.03 49.62 -44.86
C GLU A 62 -37.27 49.48 -43.96
N THR A 63 -37.33 50.21 -42.84
CA THR A 63 -38.45 50.13 -41.89
C THR A 63 -39.83 50.44 -42.52
N PRO A 64 -40.03 51.49 -43.34
CA PRO A 64 -41.31 51.70 -44.03
C PRO A 64 -41.61 50.58 -45.05
N LEU A 65 -40.59 50.00 -45.69
CA LEU A 65 -40.77 48.86 -46.61
C LEU A 65 -41.22 47.60 -45.85
N TYR A 66 -40.60 47.30 -44.71
CA TYR A 66 -40.98 46.17 -43.87
C TYR A 66 -42.37 46.37 -43.26
N THR A 67 -42.72 47.57 -42.80
CA THR A 67 -44.07 47.85 -42.28
C THR A 67 -45.13 47.77 -43.38
N HIS A 68 -44.86 48.26 -44.59
CA HIS A 68 -45.77 48.10 -45.72
C HIS A 68 -45.94 46.63 -46.09
N LYS A 69 -44.84 45.87 -46.18
CA LYS A 69 -44.87 44.43 -46.46
C LYS A 69 -45.59 43.65 -45.36
N ALA A 70 -45.38 43.99 -44.09
CA ALA A 70 -46.09 43.41 -42.97
C ALA A 70 -47.59 43.76 -43.02
N SER A 71 -47.93 45.01 -43.31
CA SER A 71 -49.32 45.44 -43.51
C SER A 71 -49.98 44.69 -44.66
N ASP A 72 -49.31 44.52 -45.79
CA ASP A 72 -49.80 43.76 -46.94
C ASP A 72 -50.01 42.29 -46.60
N GLN A 73 -49.06 41.68 -45.89
CA GLN A 73 -49.19 40.30 -45.40
C GLN A 73 -50.33 40.16 -44.40
N THR A 74 -50.48 41.10 -43.46
CA THR A 74 -51.61 41.07 -42.50
C THR A 74 -52.95 41.28 -43.18
N ASN A 75 -53.02 42.13 -44.21
CA ASN A 75 -54.23 42.31 -45.01
C ASN A 75 -54.52 41.08 -45.87
N ALA A 76 -53.50 40.41 -46.41
CA ALA A 76 -53.67 39.15 -47.12
C ALA A 76 -54.18 38.04 -46.18
N LEU A 77 -53.60 37.92 -44.98
CA LEU A 77 -54.05 37.00 -43.94
C LEU A 77 -55.46 37.34 -43.44
N LEU A 78 -55.79 38.63 -43.29
CA LEU A 78 -57.13 39.08 -42.91
C LEU A 78 -58.15 38.71 -43.99
N LYS A 79 -57.83 38.94 -45.26
CA LYS A 79 -58.69 38.54 -46.39
C LYS A 79 -58.88 37.02 -46.44
N GLN A 80 -57.81 36.26 -46.19
CA GLN A 80 -57.88 34.81 -46.13
C GLN A 80 -58.70 34.33 -44.94
N ALA A 81 -58.55 34.94 -43.76
CA ALA A 81 -59.34 34.65 -42.57
C ALA A 81 -60.83 35.02 -42.77
N GLN A 82 -61.12 36.13 -43.43
CA GLN A 82 -62.48 36.52 -43.82
C GLN A 82 -63.09 35.51 -44.80
N HIS A 83 -62.33 35.06 -45.80
CA HIS A 83 -62.77 34.03 -46.74
C HIS A 83 -63.04 32.69 -46.05
N ILE A 84 -62.17 32.28 -45.12
CA ILE A 84 -62.36 31.06 -44.31
C ILE A 84 -63.55 31.22 -43.36
N SER A 85 -63.79 32.41 -42.81
CA SER A 85 -64.96 32.67 -41.96
C SER A 85 -66.25 32.62 -42.76
N LEU A 86 -66.25 33.16 -43.99
CA LEU A 86 -67.37 33.05 -44.93
C LEU A 86 -67.64 31.60 -45.30
N SER A 87 -66.62 30.82 -45.68
CA SER A 87 -66.80 29.41 -46.00
C SER A 87 -67.25 28.58 -44.79
N ARG A 88 -66.83 28.94 -43.57
CA ARG A 88 -67.34 28.32 -42.33
C ARG A 88 -68.81 28.64 -42.09
N HIS A 89 -69.24 29.87 -42.37
CA HIS A 89 -70.65 30.24 -42.28
C HIS A 89 -71.48 29.51 -43.35
N GLU A 90 -71.00 29.45 -44.60
CA GLU A 90 -71.65 28.68 -45.67
C GLU A 90 -71.76 27.19 -45.31
N LEU A 91 -70.71 26.58 -44.78
CA LEU A 91 -70.74 25.19 -44.30
C LEU A 91 -71.67 25.02 -43.10
N SER A 92 -71.70 25.98 -42.17
CA SER A 92 -72.61 25.95 -41.01
C SER A 92 -74.07 26.07 -41.44
N ASP A 93 -74.37 26.90 -42.43
CA ASP A 93 -75.70 27.05 -43.02
C ASP A 93 -76.08 25.80 -43.82
N LEU A 94 -75.12 25.18 -44.52
CA LEU A 94 -75.33 23.93 -45.24
C LEU A 94 -75.60 22.77 -44.27
N VAL A 95 -74.84 22.66 -43.17
CA VAL A 95 -75.09 21.68 -42.10
C VAL A 95 -76.42 21.95 -41.38
N ALA A 96 -76.78 23.22 -41.13
CA ALA A 96 -78.08 23.58 -40.57
C ALA A 96 -79.23 23.21 -41.51
N SER A 97 -79.08 23.46 -42.82
CA SER A 97 -80.07 23.10 -43.84
C SER A 97 -80.23 21.58 -44.01
N LEU A 98 -79.12 20.83 -43.93
CA LEU A 98 -79.14 19.36 -43.96
C LEU A 98 -79.78 18.79 -42.69
N ARG A 99 -79.59 19.46 -41.54
CA ARG A 99 -80.23 19.09 -40.27
C ARG A 99 -81.74 19.36 -40.28
N GLU A 100 -82.17 20.47 -40.86
CA GLU A 100 -83.59 20.81 -41.05
C GLU A 100 -84.26 19.88 -42.09
N GLN A 101 -83.55 19.50 -43.16
CA GLN A 101 -84.02 18.48 -44.12
C GLN A 101 -84.09 17.07 -43.50
N ALA A 102 -83.23 16.77 -42.52
CA ALA A 102 -83.24 15.51 -41.79
C ALA A 102 -84.36 15.43 -40.72
N GLU A 103 -84.80 16.56 -40.14
CA GLU A 103 -85.96 16.59 -39.22
C GLU A 103 -87.31 16.45 -39.93
N VAL A 104 -87.39 16.75 -41.23
CA VAL A 104 -88.63 16.63 -42.05
C VAL A 104 -88.78 15.23 -42.68
N SER A 105 -87.76 14.37 -42.62
CA SER A 105 -87.78 13.03 -43.20
C SER A 105 -88.04 11.96 -42.13
N ASP A 106 -89.13 11.20 -42.32
CA ASP A 106 -89.60 10.06 -41.51
C ASP A 106 -88.43 9.13 -41.05
N PRO A 107 -88.32 8.75 -39.76
CA PRO A 107 -87.15 8.07 -39.19
C PRO A 107 -86.97 6.58 -39.60
N SER A 108 -87.66 6.13 -40.65
CA SER A 108 -87.65 4.72 -41.10
C SER A 108 -87.11 4.51 -42.51
N SER A 109 -86.51 5.52 -43.16
CA SER A 109 -85.99 5.37 -44.54
C SER A 109 -84.50 5.70 -44.76
N SER A 110 -83.75 6.08 -43.73
CA SER A 110 -82.31 6.43 -43.83
C SER A 110 -81.37 5.52 -43.03
N ILE A 111 -81.83 4.33 -42.63
CA ILE A 111 -80.95 3.29 -42.09
C ILE A 111 -80.48 2.43 -43.26
N THR A 112 -79.23 2.61 -43.68
CA THR A 112 -78.53 1.60 -44.48
C THR A 112 -77.99 0.50 -43.56
N ASP A 113 -77.65 -0.68 -44.13
CA ASP A 113 -77.36 -1.97 -43.48
C ASP A 113 -76.33 -1.99 -42.31
N LYS A 114 -75.79 -0.84 -41.88
CA LYS A 114 -74.90 -0.69 -40.72
C LYS A 114 -75.39 0.29 -39.65
N GLY A 115 -76.64 0.75 -39.67
CA GLY A 115 -77.23 1.51 -38.55
C GLY A 115 -76.65 2.92 -38.34
N GLN A 116 -75.99 3.50 -39.36
CA GLN A 116 -75.42 4.85 -39.30
C GLN A 116 -76.21 5.82 -40.17
N THR A 117 -76.39 7.05 -39.71
CA THR A 117 -77.05 8.13 -40.45
C THR A 117 -76.15 8.65 -41.59
N LEU A 118 -76.74 9.25 -42.64
CA LEU A 118 -75.96 9.86 -43.74
C LEU A 118 -74.97 10.93 -43.25
N LEU A 119 -75.32 11.64 -42.16
CA LEU A 119 -74.44 12.60 -41.50
C LEU A 119 -73.19 11.91 -40.92
N GLU A 120 -73.37 10.78 -40.24
CA GLU A 120 -72.25 9.99 -39.68
C GLU A 120 -71.34 9.43 -40.77
N GLN A 121 -71.87 9.09 -41.96
CA GLN A 121 -71.08 8.68 -43.11
C GLN A 121 -70.26 9.83 -43.70
N ILE A 122 -70.84 11.03 -43.83
CA ILE A 122 -70.11 12.22 -44.29
C ILE A 122 -69.04 12.63 -43.26
N GLU A 123 -69.36 12.62 -41.96
CA GLU A 123 -68.37 12.84 -40.91
C GLU A 123 -67.25 11.78 -40.92
N GLY A 124 -67.58 10.53 -41.27
CA GLY A 124 -66.62 9.45 -41.52
C GLY A 124 -65.68 9.77 -42.68
N LEU A 125 -66.21 10.14 -43.83
CA LEU A 125 -65.43 10.49 -45.02
C LEU A 125 -64.57 11.74 -44.82
N VAL A 126 -65.09 12.77 -44.13
CA VAL A 126 -64.32 13.98 -43.78
C VAL A 126 -63.19 13.64 -42.81
N ARG A 127 -63.39 12.68 -41.91
CA ARG A 127 -62.33 12.18 -41.02
C ARG A 127 -61.27 11.41 -41.81
N GLU A 128 -61.68 10.52 -42.71
CA GLU A 128 -60.77 9.79 -43.61
C GLU A 128 -59.97 10.73 -44.52
N GLU A 129 -60.60 11.76 -45.08
CA GLU A 129 -59.93 12.79 -45.89
C GLU A 129 -58.91 13.57 -45.05
N ARG A 130 -59.28 13.95 -43.82
CA ARG A 130 -58.38 14.65 -42.90
C ARG A 130 -57.20 13.78 -42.48
N GLU A 131 -57.43 12.50 -42.19
CA GLU A 131 -56.39 11.51 -41.89
C GLU A 131 -55.45 11.32 -43.08
N ALA A 132 -55.98 11.26 -44.31
CA ALA A 132 -55.19 11.19 -45.53
C ALA A 132 -54.31 12.44 -45.73
N TRP A 133 -54.85 13.64 -45.50
CA TRP A 133 -54.07 14.89 -45.56
C TRP A 133 -52.95 14.94 -44.52
N VAL A 134 -53.22 14.54 -43.28
CA VAL A 134 -52.20 14.44 -42.24
C VAL A 134 -51.11 13.42 -42.62
N ALA A 135 -51.48 12.29 -43.23
CA ALA A 135 -50.53 11.31 -43.73
C ALA A 135 -49.65 11.86 -44.87
N VAL A 136 -50.22 12.65 -45.79
CA VAL A 136 -49.47 13.31 -46.88
C VAL A 136 -48.47 14.33 -46.33
N GLU A 137 -48.88 15.18 -45.40
CA GLU A 137 -47.98 16.13 -44.73
C GLU A 137 -46.86 15.41 -43.96
N TYR A 138 -47.20 14.34 -43.23
CA TYR A 138 -46.22 13.50 -42.54
C TYR A 138 -45.19 12.89 -43.50
N LEU A 139 -45.65 12.32 -44.63
CA LEU A 139 -44.76 11.78 -45.67
C LEU A 139 -43.88 12.87 -46.28
N GLY A 140 -44.41 14.08 -46.49
CA GLY A 140 -43.64 15.23 -46.97
C GLY A 140 -42.54 15.65 -45.99
N LEU A 141 -42.80 15.58 -44.67
CA LEU A 141 -41.79 15.82 -43.64
C LEU A 141 -40.70 14.74 -43.65
N VAL A 142 -41.08 13.46 -43.76
CA VAL A 142 -40.14 12.34 -43.88
C VAL A 142 -39.26 12.51 -45.11
N GLU A 143 -39.85 12.80 -46.27
CA GLU A 143 -39.12 13.04 -47.52
C GLU A 143 -38.11 14.17 -47.36
N ARG A 144 -38.49 15.27 -46.70
CA ARG A 144 -37.60 16.42 -46.48
C ARG A 144 -36.41 16.06 -45.58
N VAL A 145 -36.64 15.31 -44.49
CA VAL A 145 -35.57 14.80 -43.60
C VAL A 145 -34.61 13.89 -44.37
N LEU A 146 -35.14 12.98 -45.20
CA LEU A 146 -34.31 12.08 -46.01
C LEU A 146 -33.52 12.83 -47.08
N ARG A 147 -34.13 13.80 -47.76
CA ARG A 147 -33.45 14.66 -48.74
C ARG A 147 -32.32 15.47 -48.11
N PHE A 148 -32.51 16.02 -46.90
CA PHE A 148 -31.42 16.68 -46.18
C PHE A 148 -30.25 15.73 -45.97
N ARG A 149 -30.51 14.52 -45.46
CA ARG A 149 -29.49 13.49 -45.27
C ARG A 149 -28.78 13.13 -46.57
N GLU A 150 -29.52 12.88 -47.65
CA GLU A 150 -28.95 12.51 -48.95
C GLU A 150 -28.08 13.62 -49.53
N ASN A 151 -28.53 14.88 -49.45
CA ASN A 151 -27.77 16.02 -49.94
C ASN A 151 -26.48 16.25 -49.15
N ILE A 152 -26.48 15.97 -47.85
CA ILE A 152 -25.31 16.10 -46.98
C ILE A 152 -24.31 14.95 -47.22
N LEU A 153 -24.81 13.74 -47.47
CA LEU A 153 -23.98 12.54 -47.67
C LEU A 153 -23.56 12.33 -49.15
N ALA A 154 -24.01 13.18 -50.06
CA ALA A 154 -23.60 13.14 -51.46
C ALA A 154 -22.08 13.39 -51.59
N PRO A 155 -21.40 12.78 -52.58
CA PRO A 155 -19.98 13.03 -52.79
C PRO A 155 -19.76 14.48 -53.24
N VAL A 156 -19.03 15.26 -52.43
CA VAL A 156 -18.70 16.67 -52.73
C VAL A 156 -17.19 16.86 -52.82
N SER A 157 -16.74 17.78 -53.68
CA SER A 157 -15.31 18.08 -53.88
C SER A 157 -14.61 18.65 -52.64
N SER A 158 -15.34 19.32 -51.74
CA SER A 158 -14.81 19.79 -50.45
C SER A 158 -15.69 19.25 -49.31
N PRO A 159 -15.17 18.40 -48.43
CA PRO A 159 -15.97 17.77 -47.37
C PRO A 159 -16.56 18.74 -46.36
N LEU A 160 -15.99 19.93 -46.19
CA LEU A 160 -16.49 20.95 -45.24
C LEU A 160 -17.64 21.79 -45.82
N SER A 161 -17.84 21.76 -47.14
CA SER A 161 -18.87 22.55 -47.81
C SER A 161 -20.31 22.13 -47.49
N VAL A 162 -20.50 20.94 -46.90
CA VAL A 162 -21.82 20.41 -46.50
C VAL A 162 -22.28 20.91 -45.12
N LEU A 163 -21.39 21.54 -44.34
CA LEU A 163 -21.68 22.00 -42.98
C LEU A 163 -22.78 23.07 -42.89
N PRO A 164 -22.91 24.05 -43.81
CA PRO A 164 -24.06 24.95 -43.83
C PRO A 164 -25.39 24.22 -44.01
N THR A 165 -25.44 23.23 -44.90
CA THR A 165 -26.63 22.40 -45.12
C THR A 165 -26.96 21.55 -43.88
N TYR A 166 -25.93 21.05 -43.20
CA TYR A 166 -26.09 20.36 -41.92
C TYR A 166 -26.67 21.27 -40.83
N ARG A 167 -26.21 22.53 -40.72
CA ARG A 167 -26.78 23.52 -39.79
C ARG A 167 -28.26 23.79 -40.09
N MET A 168 -28.64 23.88 -41.37
CA MET A 168 -30.04 24.01 -41.76
C MET A 168 -30.86 22.77 -41.35
N PHE A 169 -30.31 21.57 -41.52
CA PHE A 169 -30.97 20.33 -41.12
C PHE A 169 -31.15 20.23 -39.60
N LEU A 170 -30.15 20.66 -38.82
CA LEU A 170 -30.22 20.73 -37.36
C LEU A 170 -31.23 21.78 -36.89
N ALA A 171 -31.26 22.97 -37.49
CA ALA A 171 -32.27 23.98 -37.17
C ALA A 171 -33.69 23.48 -37.46
N PHE A 172 -33.85 22.76 -38.58
CA PHE A 172 -35.13 22.14 -38.95
C PHE A 172 -35.56 21.05 -37.96
N SER A 173 -34.65 20.20 -37.48
CA SER A 173 -34.99 19.18 -36.49
C SER A 173 -35.36 19.77 -35.13
N LEU A 174 -34.69 20.84 -34.70
CA LEU A 174 -35.04 21.58 -33.49
C LEU A 174 -36.41 22.25 -33.61
N GLN A 175 -36.71 22.85 -34.77
CA GLN A 175 -38.02 23.43 -35.05
C GLN A 175 -39.12 22.37 -34.99
N LEU A 176 -38.91 21.19 -35.60
CA LEU A 176 -39.84 20.07 -35.54
C LEU A 176 -40.08 19.60 -34.11
N GLN A 177 -39.06 19.55 -33.26
CA GLN A 177 -39.21 19.18 -31.85
C GLN A 177 -39.98 20.21 -31.03
N ALA A 178 -39.89 21.49 -31.38
CA ALA A 178 -40.63 22.57 -30.71
C ALA A 178 -42.10 22.63 -31.14
N GLU A 179 -42.39 22.38 -32.42
CA GLU A 179 -43.74 22.49 -32.99
C GLU A 179 -44.59 21.22 -32.81
N LEU A 180 -43.97 20.04 -32.70
CA LEU A 180 -44.69 18.77 -32.54
C LEU A 180 -45.01 18.46 -31.07
N PRO A 181 -46.23 17.98 -30.76
CA PRO A 181 -46.56 17.49 -29.43
C PRO A 181 -45.65 16.33 -29.00
N PRO A 182 -45.35 16.17 -27.70
CA PRO A 182 -44.42 15.16 -27.21
C PRO A 182 -44.90 13.71 -27.44
N GLN A 183 -46.18 13.51 -27.76
CA GLN A 183 -46.71 12.19 -28.15
C GLN A 183 -46.27 11.75 -29.56
N VAL A 184 -45.81 12.67 -30.41
CA VAL A 184 -45.37 12.38 -31.78
C VAL A 184 -43.87 12.09 -31.80
N SER A 185 -43.49 10.83 -32.05
CA SER A 185 -42.09 10.39 -32.02
C SER A 185 -41.23 10.93 -33.17
N PHE A 186 -41.83 11.54 -34.19
CA PHE A 186 -41.13 12.02 -35.39
C PHE A 186 -40.06 13.07 -35.09
N GLY A 187 -40.30 14.01 -34.17
CA GLY A 187 -39.28 14.99 -33.78
C GLY A 187 -38.04 14.33 -33.15
N LYS A 188 -38.21 13.22 -32.44
CA LYS A 188 -37.08 12.42 -31.90
C LYS A 188 -36.36 11.67 -33.02
N LEU A 189 -37.11 11.07 -33.95
CA LEU A 189 -36.54 10.39 -35.12
C LEU A 189 -35.73 11.37 -35.97
N ALA A 190 -36.23 12.58 -36.23
CA ALA A 190 -35.51 13.59 -37.01
C ALA A 190 -34.18 13.98 -36.35
N ALA A 191 -34.16 14.18 -35.03
CA ALA A 191 -32.92 14.45 -34.30
C ALA A 191 -31.97 13.24 -34.28
N GLU A 192 -32.49 12.02 -34.18
CA GLU A 192 -31.68 10.81 -34.31
C GLU A 192 -31.04 10.72 -35.70
N VAL A 193 -31.78 11.03 -36.78
CA VAL A 193 -31.24 11.06 -38.14
C VAL A 193 -30.18 12.15 -38.29
N VAL A 194 -30.36 13.33 -37.70
CA VAL A 194 -29.34 14.40 -37.67
C VAL A 194 -28.05 13.92 -36.99
N ALA A 195 -28.17 13.25 -35.83
CA ALA A 195 -27.04 12.69 -35.10
C ALA A 195 -26.33 11.59 -35.92
N GLN A 196 -27.09 10.66 -36.50
CA GLN A 196 -26.55 9.62 -37.39
C GLN A 196 -25.85 10.21 -38.62
N THR A 197 -26.34 11.32 -39.15
CA THR A 197 -25.73 12.01 -40.30
C THR A 197 -24.37 12.58 -39.92
N TRP A 198 -24.22 13.19 -38.74
CA TRP A 198 -22.92 13.66 -38.23
C TRP A 198 -21.93 12.51 -38.05
N THR A 199 -22.37 11.42 -37.39
CA THR A 199 -21.54 10.22 -37.20
C THR A 199 -21.09 9.64 -38.54
N ARG A 200 -21.96 9.64 -39.55
CA ARG A 200 -21.61 9.14 -40.88
C ARG A 200 -20.60 10.04 -41.59
N LEU A 201 -20.73 11.38 -41.49
CA LEU A 201 -19.74 12.32 -42.02
C LEU A 201 -18.38 12.13 -41.35
N LYS A 202 -18.35 12.04 -40.02
CA LYS A 202 -17.14 11.72 -39.25
C LYS A 202 -16.51 10.43 -39.76
N GLN A 203 -17.31 9.36 -39.93
CA GLN A 203 -16.83 8.08 -40.44
C GLN A 203 -16.20 8.20 -41.83
N THR A 204 -16.86 8.88 -42.79
CA THR A 204 -16.33 9.06 -44.14
C THR A 204 -15.01 9.85 -44.14
N LEU A 205 -14.91 10.90 -43.34
CA LEU A 205 -13.67 11.67 -43.19
C LEU A 205 -12.56 10.85 -42.52
N SER A 206 -12.89 10.05 -41.50
CA SER A 206 -11.94 9.13 -40.86
C SER A 206 -11.45 8.05 -41.82
N GLU A 207 -12.34 7.48 -42.65
CA GLU A 207 -11.98 6.49 -43.67
C GLU A 207 -11.02 7.08 -44.71
N ASN A 208 -11.26 8.32 -45.16
CA ASN A 208 -10.35 9.04 -46.06
C ASN A 208 -8.96 9.25 -45.43
N LEU A 209 -8.91 9.63 -44.15
CA LEU A 209 -7.63 9.78 -43.43
C LEU A 209 -6.90 8.43 -43.28
N ILE A 210 -7.63 7.34 -42.97
CA ILE A 210 -7.05 5.99 -42.86
C ILE A 210 -6.53 5.51 -44.22
N GLU A 211 -7.19 5.85 -45.32
CA GLU A 211 -6.69 5.51 -46.66
C GLU A 211 -5.42 6.30 -47.00
N ALA A 212 -5.41 7.61 -46.73
CA ALA A 212 -4.22 8.45 -46.91
C ALA A 212 -3.05 8.00 -46.00
N SER A 213 -3.34 7.56 -44.77
CA SER A 213 -2.31 7.09 -43.84
C SER A 213 -1.60 5.83 -44.33
N LYS A 214 -2.27 4.97 -45.11
CA LYS A 214 -1.64 3.79 -45.73
C LYS A 214 -0.57 4.18 -46.75
N ALA A 215 -0.76 5.28 -47.47
CA ALA A 215 0.20 5.76 -48.47
C ALA A 215 1.51 6.25 -47.85
N ILE A 216 1.48 6.66 -46.57
CA ILE A 216 2.66 7.00 -45.77
C ILE A 216 3.11 5.84 -44.86
N SER A 217 2.60 4.62 -45.07
CA SER A 217 2.92 3.42 -44.27
C SER A 217 2.58 3.48 -42.77
N TRP A 218 1.70 4.38 -42.34
CA TRP A 218 1.24 4.41 -40.95
C TRP A 218 0.50 3.11 -40.57
N PRO A 219 0.68 2.54 -39.35
CA PRO A 219 1.49 3.00 -38.21
C PRO A 219 2.84 2.27 -38.13
N LEU A 220 3.64 2.26 -39.20
CA LEU A 220 5.01 1.74 -39.19
C LEU A 220 6.00 2.90 -39.20
N LYS A 221 7.15 2.70 -38.54
CA LYS A 221 8.26 3.65 -38.57
C LYS A 221 8.66 3.97 -40.01
N LEU A 222 8.80 5.26 -40.34
CA LEU A 222 9.11 5.71 -41.69
C LEU A 222 10.57 5.38 -42.02
N THR A 223 10.78 4.31 -42.79
CA THR A 223 12.13 3.90 -43.25
C THR A 223 12.60 4.69 -44.48
N SER A 224 11.68 5.35 -45.19
CA SER A 224 11.96 6.21 -46.34
C SER A 224 10.96 7.38 -46.37
N PRO A 225 11.37 8.58 -46.81
CA PRO A 225 10.47 9.72 -46.89
C PRO A 225 9.30 9.42 -47.84
N PRO A 226 8.05 9.72 -47.45
CA PRO A 226 6.89 9.49 -48.30
C PRO A 226 6.96 10.37 -49.56
N SER A 227 6.29 9.95 -50.63
CA SER A 227 6.16 10.78 -51.82
C SER A 227 5.41 12.08 -51.48
N LEU A 228 5.83 13.21 -52.06
CA LEU A 228 5.18 14.52 -51.88
C LEU A 228 3.64 14.45 -52.02
N PRO A 229 3.05 13.79 -53.04
CA PRO A 229 1.60 13.67 -53.18
C PRO A 229 0.93 12.92 -52.03
N ALA A 230 1.55 11.83 -51.56
CA ALA A 230 1.02 11.04 -50.44
C ALA A 230 1.06 11.83 -49.13
N GLN A 231 2.15 12.57 -48.89
CA GLN A 231 2.28 13.45 -47.75
C GLN A 231 1.22 14.56 -47.78
N THR A 232 1.07 15.27 -48.89
CA THR A 232 0.06 16.34 -49.01
C THR A 232 -1.36 15.83 -48.81
N ALA A 233 -1.70 14.65 -49.35
CA ALA A 233 -3.01 14.05 -49.17
C ALA A 233 -3.29 13.68 -47.71
N PHE A 234 -2.28 13.17 -47.00
CA PHE A 234 -2.38 12.88 -45.57
C PHE A 234 -2.55 14.15 -44.73
N GLU A 235 -1.71 15.18 -44.97
CA GLU A 235 -1.80 16.46 -44.25
C GLU A 235 -3.17 17.12 -44.46
N GLU A 236 -3.68 17.14 -45.69
CA GLU A 236 -4.98 17.71 -46.03
C GLU A 236 -6.13 16.93 -45.37
N ALA A 237 -6.10 15.60 -45.42
CA ALA A 237 -7.11 14.76 -44.77
C ALA A 237 -7.13 14.97 -43.24
N PHE A 238 -5.95 15.06 -42.61
CA PHE A 238 -5.82 15.30 -41.17
C PHE A 238 -6.39 16.66 -40.76
N LEU A 239 -5.98 17.73 -41.46
CA LEU A 239 -6.45 19.10 -41.18
C LEU A 239 -7.95 19.26 -41.48
N THR A 240 -8.46 18.57 -42.51
CA THR A 240 -9.90 18.55 -42.82
C THR A 240 -10.70 17.91 -41.69
N LEU A 241 -10.26 16.77 -41.14
CA LEU A 241 -10.95 16.11 -40.04
C LEU A 241 -10.84 16.91 -38.72
N LEU A 242 -9.70 17.55 -38.47
CA LEU A 242 -9.52 18.41 -37.31
C LEU A 242 -10.40 19.66 -37.38
N SER A 243 -10.45 20.32 -38.53
CA SER A 243 -11.33 21.48 -38.75
C SER A 243 -12.82 21.10 -38.71
N PHE A 244 -13.19 19.90 -39.19
CA PHE A 244 -14.54 19.37 -39.02
C PHE A 244 -14.92 19.25 -37.54
N GLN A 245 -14.03 18.73 -36.69
CA GLN A 245 -14.25 18.66 -35.25
C GLN A 245 -14.39 20.06 -34.62
N GLN A 246 -13.52 21.02 -34.97
CA GLN A 246 -13.61 22.39 -34.46
C GLN A 246 -14.94 23.06 -34.84
N GLN A 247 -15.41 22.86 -36.07
CA GLN A 247 -16.71 23.35 -36.50
C GLN A 247 -17.88 22.62 -35.83
N GLY A 248 -17.73 21.33 -35.55
CA GLY A 248 -18.68 20.55 -34.74
C GLY A 248 -18.88 21.13 -33.35
N HIS A 249 -17.79 21.50 -32.66
CA HIS A 249 -17.86 22.16 -31.36
C HIS A 249 -18.62 23.49 -31.41
N GLN A 250 -18.49 24.25 -32.50
CA GLN A 250 -19.25 25.49 -32.69
C GLN A 250 -20.74 25.24 -32.94
N ILE A 251 -21.09 24.10 -33.58
CA ILE A 251 -22.47 23.76 -33.96
C ILE A 251 -23.23 23.12 -32.79
N HIS A 252 -22.60 22.19 -32.08
CA HIS A 252 -23.24 21.40 -31.02
C HIS A 252 -23.01 21.96 -29.61
N GLY A 253 -22.14 22.96 -29.47
CA GLY A 253 -21.63 23.42 -28.19
C GLY A 253 -20.49 22.52 -27.69
N ARG A 254 -19.61 23.06 -26.84
CA ARG A 254 -18.54 22.27 -26.21
C ARG A 254 -19.15 21.36 -25.16
N LEU A 255 -18.94 20.05 -25.29
CA LEU A 255 -19.30 19.08 -24.25
C LEU A 255 -18.54 19.40 -22.95
N GLU A 256 -19.17 19.23 -21.80
CA GLU A 256 -18.52 19.39 -20.48
C GLU A 256 -17.32 18.44 -20.30
N LYS A 257 -17.28 17.33 -21.05
CA LYS A 257 -16.17 16.38 -21.11
C LYS A 257 -15.37 16.63 -22.40
N ALA A 258 -14.04 16.71 -22.28
CA ALA A 258 -13.15 16.84 -23.44
C ALA A 258 -13.42 15.72 -24.45
N GLU A 259 -13.88 16.08 -25.65
CA GLU A 259 -14.16 15.12 -26.71
C GLU A 259 -12.83 14.63 -27.32
N PRO A 260 -12.65 13.32 -27.54
CA PRO A 260 -11.45 12.79 -28.18
C PRO A 260 -11.19 13.46 -29.54
N LEU A 261 -9.93 13.77 -29.86
CA LEU A 261 -9.55 14.26 -31.19
C LEU A 261 -9.88 13.22 -32.27
N TYR A 262 -10.71 13.61 -33.23
CA TYR A 262 -11.16 12.73 -34.32
C TYR A 262 -10.00 12.21 -35.18
N PRO A 263 -8.98 13.01 -35.52
CA PRO A 263 -7.82 12.51 -36.26
C PRO A 263 -7.07 11.41 -35.51
N PHE A 264 -6.85 11.55 -34.21
CA PHE A 264 -6.18 10.53 -33.39
C PHE A 264 -7.00 9.25 -33.29
N GLU A 265 -8.32 9.38 -33.10
CA GLU A 265 -9.23 8.23 -33.10
C GLU A 265 -9.15 7.43 -34.41
N ALA A 266 -9.09 8.13 -35.56
CA ALA A 266 -8.94 7.50 -36.86
C ALA A 266 -7.56 6.85 -37.04
N LEU A 267 -6.47 7.52 -36.62
CA LEU A 267 -5.10 7.00 -36.75
C LEU A 267 -4.83 5.78 -35.85
N ILE A 268 -5.58 5.61 -34.77
CA ILE A 268 -5.50 4.45 -33.88
C ILE A 268 -6.30 3.26 -34.41
N GLU A 269 -7.25 3.46 -35.32
CA GLU A 269 -8.07 2.36 -35.85
C GLU A 269 -7.24 1.23 -36.52
N PRO A 270 -6.22 1.50 -37.36
CA PRO A 270 -5.31 0.46 -37.85
C PRO A 270 -4.56 -0.28 -36.74
N ILE A 271 -4.18 0.41 -35.66
CA ILE A 271 -3.52 -0.18 -34.48
C ILE A 271 -4.51 -1.07 -33.73
N ARG A 272 -5.73 -0.58 -33.50
CA ARG A 272 -6.84 -1.31 -32.88
C ARG A 272 -7.14 -2.60 -33.64
N GLN A 273 -7.16 -2.58 -34.96
CA GLN A 273 -7.39 -3.81 -35.76
C GLN A 273 -6.28 -4.84 -35.56
N ARG A 274 -5.02 -4.42 -35.55
CA ARG A 274 -3.87 -5.30 -35.24
C ARG A 274 -3.95 -5.84 -33.81
N TRP A 275 -4.29 -4.98 -32.85
CA TRP A 275 -4.51 -5.34 -31.45
C TRP A 275 -5.58 -6.43 -31.31
N ARG A 276 -6.76 -6.22 -31.88
CA ARG A 276 -7.86 -7.21 -31.87
C ARG A 276 -7.44 -8.55 -32.45
N PHE A 277 -6.71 -8.52 -33.57
CA PHE A 277 -6.22 -9.73 -34.20
C PHE A 277 -5.25 -10.50 -33.31
N HIS A 278 -4.33 -9.84 -32.60
CA HIS A 278 -3.33 -10.53 -31.78
C HIS A 278 -3.82 -10.87 -30.36
N PHE A 279 -4.64 -10.02 -29.74
CA PHE A 279 -4.94 -10.07 -28.31
C PHE A 279 -6.42 -10.25 -27.97
N GLU A 280 -7.33 -10.22 -28.96
CA GLU A 280 -8.77 -10.48 -28.77
C GLU A 280 -9.29 -11.64 -29.62
N SER A 281 -8.42 -12.34 -30.36
CA SER A 281 -8.78 -13.51 -31.16
C SER A 281 -8.26 -14.81 -30.55
N SER A 282 -8.52 -15.95 -31.20
CA SER A 282 -8.01 -17.28 -30.81
C SER A 282 -6.53 -17.52 -31.15
N ARG A 283 -5.76 -16.46 -31.41
CA ARG A 283 -4.33 -16.55 -31.72
C ARG A 283 -3.50 -16.99 -30.50
N PRO A 284 -2.35 -17.64 -30.71
CA PRO A 284 -1.47 -18.07 -29.62
C PRO A 284 -0.82 -16.91 -28.86
N THR A 285 -0.94 -15.67 -29.36
CA THR A 285 -0.52 -14.43 -28.69
C THR A 285 -1.50 -13.98 -27.60
N ASN A 286 -2.76 -14.45 -27.65
CA ASN A 286 -3.80 -14.13 -26.67
C ASN A 286 -3.80 -15.15 -25.51
N ARG A 287 -2.73 -15.17 -24.72
CA ARG A 287 -2.57 -16.09 -23.58
C ARG A 287 -3.03 -15.46 -22.27
N LEU A 288 -3.74 -16.22 -21.43
CA LEU A 288 -4.17 -15.77 -20.09
C LEU A 288 -2.99 -15.58 -19.14
N ASP A 289 -1.96 -16.42 -19.26
CA ASP A 289 -0.78 -16.42 -18.39
C ASP A 289 0.30 -15.40 -18.78
N LYS A 290 0.16 -14.76 -19.94
CA LYS A 290 1.13 -13.81 -20.51
C LYS A 290 0.52 -12.44 -20.84
N PRO A 291 -0.09 -11.73 -19.87
CA PRO A 291 -0.62 -10.39 -20.09
C PRO A 291 0.48 -9.39 -20.52
N GLU A 292 1.73 -9.61 -20.10
CA GLU A 292 2.88 -8.75 -20.43
C GLU A 292 3.10 -8.61 -21.94
N TRP A 293 2.77 -9.61 -22.75
CA TRP A 293 2.96 -9.54 -24.21
C TRP A 293 2.11 -8.43 -24.85
N ALA A 294 0.90 -8.22 -24.34
CA ALA A 294 0.01 -7.18 -24.81
C ALA A 294 0.54 -5.79 -24.42
N PHE A 295 1.00 -5.64 -23.18
CA PHE A 295 1.56 -4.39 -22.68
C PHE A 295 2.88 -4.02 -23.35
N THR A 296 3.83 -4.96 -23.44
CA THR A 296 5.11 -4.75 -24.14
C THR A 296 4.90 -4.40 -25.61
N HIS A 297 3.89 -4.99 -26.28
CA HIS A 297 3.58 -4.61 -27.65
C HIS A 297 3.18 -3.14 -27.80
N LEU A 298 2.36 -2.61 -26.88
CA LEU A 298 1.99 -1.19 -26.90
C LEU A 298 3.15 -0.27 -26.54
N LEU A 299 3.97 -0.64 -25.55
CA LEU A 299 5.14 0.14 -25.16
C LEU A 299 6.15 0.25 -26.30
N ASN A 300 6.44 -0.87 -26.97
CA ASN A 300 7.29 -0.89 -28.15
C ASN A 300 6.70 -0.03 -29.27
N LEU A 301 5.38 -0.10 -29.48
CA LEU A 301 4.71 0.72 -30.49
C LEU A 301 4.82 2.22 -30.18
N ILE A 302 4.65 2.62 -28.92
CA ILE A 302 4.81 4.03 -28.50
C ILE A 302 6.25 4.48 -28.77
N HIS A 303 7.23 3.68 -28.36
CA HIS A 303 8.65 4.01 -28.54
C HIS A 303 9.06 4.05 -30.04
N GLU A 304 8.55 3.12 -30.85
CA GLU A 304 8.85 3.08 -32.29
C GLU A 304 8.27 4.26 -33.07
N LEU A 305 7.15 4.83 -32.61
CA LEU A 305 6.42 5.92 -33.27
C LEU A 305 6.63 7.29 -32.64
N GLU A 306 7.41 7.39 -31.55
CA GLU A 306 7.58 8.60 -30.76
C GLU A 306 8.02 9.79 -31.63
N GLU A 307 9.07 9.59 -32.44
CA GLU A 307 9.61 10.60 -33.36
C GLU A 307 8.56 11.05 -34.38
N GLU A 308 7.87 10.11 -35.03
CA GLU A 308 6.83 10.42 -36.01
C GLU A 308 5.63 11.15 -35.40
N ILE A 309 5.23 10.81 -34.17
CA ILE A 309 4.13 11.48 -33.47
C ILE A 309 4.51 12.93 -33.16
N VAL A 310 5.69 13.16 -32.60
CA VAL A 310 6.14 14.51 -32.21
C VAL A 310 6.38 15.39 -33.43
N ASP A 311 7.06 14.88 -34.46
CA ASP A 311 7.46 15.69 -35.62
C ASP A 311 6.30 15.89 -36.60
N ILE A 312 5.64 14.81 -37.02
CA ILE A 312 4.62 14.86 -38.08
C ILE A 312 3.28 15.30 -37.50
N LEU A 313 2.77 14.57 -36.50
CA LEU A 313 1.47 14.88 -35.92
C LEU A 313 1.50 16.17 -35.10
N GLY A 314 2.59 16.43 -34.37
CA GLY A 314 2.79 17.71 -33.68
C GLY A 314 2.85 18.89 -34.65
N GLY A 315 3.50 18.75 -35.79
CA GLY A 315 3.49 19.77 -36.85
C GLY A 315 2.08 20.04 -37.40
N LEU A 316 1.27 18.99 -37.59
CA LEU A 316 -0.10 19.11 -38.07
C LEU A 316 -1.07 19.68 -37.04
N LEU A 317 -0.90 19.36 -35.76
CA LEU A 317 -1.66 19.94 -34.67
C LEU A 317 -1.46 21.45 -34.59
N ARG A 318 -0.20 21.92 -34.65
CA ARG A 318 0.14 23.35 -34.70
C ARG A 318 -0.46 24.05 -35.91
N LYS A 319 -0.35 23.45 -37.11
CA LYS A 319 -1.00 23.96 -38.33
C LYS A 319 -2.53 24.05 -38.19
N GLY A 320 -3.13 23.15 -37.41
CA GLY A 320 -4.56 23.12 -37.11
C GLY A 320 -5.00 24.03 -35.96
N GLY A 321 -4.10 24.80 -35.34
CA GLY A 321 -4.41 25.69 -34.22
C GLY A 321 -4.57 24.99 -32.88
N VAL A 322 -3.93 23.82 -32.69
CA VAL A 322 -3.87 23.09 -31.42
C VAL A 322 -2.42 23.12 -30.94
N ASP A 323 -2.06 24.13 -30.15
CA ASP A 323 -0.66 24.40 -29.76
C ASP A 323 -0.32 23.93 -28.32
N GLU A 324 -1.31 23.66 -27.47
CA GLU A 324 -1.10 23.45 -26.03
C GLU A 324 -0.71 22.01 -25.60
N PRO A 325 -1.32 20.92 -26.09
CA PRO A 325 -1.02 19.59 -25.57
C PRO A 325 0.15 18.91 -26.29
N ASP A 326 0.98 18.21 -25.52
CA ASP A 326 2.02 17.31 -26.04
C ASP A 326 1.40 16.24 -26.97
N PRO A 327 1.83 16.14 -28.25
CA PRO A 327 1.29 15.18 -29.22
C PRO A 327 1.43 13.72 -28.76
N LEU A 328 2.52 13.39 -28.06
CA LEU A 328 2.76 12.03 -27.57
C LEU A 328 1.74 11.69 -26.47
N SER A 329 1.52 12.60 -25.52
CA SER A 329 0.52 12.44 -24.48
C SER A 329 -0.89 12.28 -25.05
N LEU A 330 -1.27 13.08 -26.06
CA LEU A 330 -2.55 12.90 -26.76
C LEU A 330 -2.65 11.51 -27.38
N PHE A 331 -1.61 11.05 -28.08
CA PHE A 331 -1.58 9.72 -28.67
C PHE A 331 -1.79 8.62 -27.62
N ILE A 332 -1.06 8.69 -26.51
CA ILE A 332 -1.16 7.74 -25.40
C ILE A 332 -2.57 7.75 -24.80
N THR A 333 -3.16 8.92 -24.56
CA THR A 333 -4.55 9.05 -24.06
C THR A 333 -5.54 8.31 -24.94
N HIS A 334 -5.38 8.40 -26.27
CA HIS A 334 -6.26 7.72 -27.21
C HIS A 334 -5.95 6.22 -27.37
N LEU A 335 -4.73 5.79 -27.04
CA LEU A 335 -4.29 4.39 -27.12
C LEU A 335 -4.73 3.58 -25.90
N LEU A 336 -4.72 4.17 -24.70
CA LEU A 336 -5.03 3.54 -23.41
C LEU A 336 -6.40 2.82 -23.30
N PRO A 337 -7.47 3.22 -24.01
CA PRO A 337 -8.71 2.45 -24.02
C PRO A 337 -8.56 1.01 -24.53
N LEU A 338 -7.54 0.72 -25.36
CA LEU A 338 -7.28 -0.64 -25.86
C LEU A 338 -6.90 -1.59 -24.71
N PRO A 339 -5.79 -1.37 -23.97
CA PRO A 339 -5.42 -2.24 -22.87
C PRO A 339 -6.43 -2.17 -21.70
N GLU A 340 -7.13 -1.05 -21.51
CA GLU A 340 -8.21 -0.94 -20.52
C GLU A 340 -9.36 -1.92 -20.81
N SER A 341 -9.91 -1.89 -22.03
CA SER A 341 -10.99 -2.81 -22.42
C SER A 341 -10.55 -4.27 -22.37
N PHE A 342 -9.30 -4.54 -22.72
CA PHE A 342 -8.68 -5.85 -22.64
C PHE A 342 -8.63 -6.39 -21.20
N LEU A 343 -8.24 -5.56 -20.23
CA LEU A 343 -8.26 -5.92 -18.81
C LEU A 343 -9.70 -6.12 -18.30
N ILE A 344 -10.61 -5.20 -18.65
CA ILE A 344 -12.01 -5.28 -18.21
C ILE A 344 -12.69 -6.57 -18.67
N ALA A 345 -12.41 -7.00 -19.90
CA ALA A 345 -12.95 -8.25 -20.43
C ALA A 345 -12.29 -9.49 -19.79
N ARG A 346 -11.02 -9.40 -19.39
CA ARG A 346 -10.21 -10.54 -18.95
C ARG A 346 -10.36 -10.86 -17.47
N ILE A 347 -10.34 -9.85 -16.60
CA ILE A 347 -10.29 -10.06 -15.15
C ILE A 347 -11.43 -10.93 -14.61
N PRO A 348 -12.68 -10.81 -15.06
CA PRO A 348 -13.75 -11.71 -14.62
C PRO A 348 -13.44 -13.21 -14.79
N HIS A 349 -12.58 -13.58 -15.74
CA HIS A 349 -12.15 -14.97 -15.97
C HIS A 349 -10.97 -15.42 -15.09
N LEU A 350 -10.32 -14.48 -14.39
CA LEU A 350 -9.20 -14.74 -13.47
C LEU A 350 -9.65 -14.75 -12.01
N LEU A 351 -10.83 -14.21 -11.71
CA LEU A 351 -11.38 -14.16 -10.35
C LEU A 351 -11.49 -15.57 -9.73
N PRO A 352 -11.40 -15.68 -8.39
CA PRO A 352 -11.59 -16.94 -7.69
C PRO A 352 -12.95 -17.58 -8.04
N PRO A 353 -13.01 -18.91 -8.20
CA PRO A 353 -11.98 -19.92 -7.92
C PRO A 353 -11.05 -20.25 -9.10
N CYS A 354 -11.08 -19.49 -10.20
CA CYS A 354 -10.41 -19.87 -11.44
C CYS A 354 -8.88 -19.83 -11.34
N HIS A 355 -8.27 -18.65 -11.24
CA HIS A 355 -6.80 -18.50 -11.29
C HIS A 355 -6.26 -17.31 -10.46
N PRO A 356 -6.25 -17.38 -9.11
CA PRO A 356 -5.78 -16.29 -8.25
C PRO A 356 -4.34 -15.83 -8.52
N SER A 357 -3.43 -16.77 -8.82
CA SER A 357 -2.03 -16.44 -9.14
C SER A 357 -1.88 -15.67 -10.46
N LEU A 358 -2.73 -15.97 -11.45
CA LEU A 358 -2.74 -15.24 -12.72
C LEU A 358 -3.37 -13.85 -12.56
N LEU A 359 -4.35 -13.69 -11.67
CA LEU A 359 -4.88 -12.38 -11.31
C LEU A 359 -3.78 -11.50 -10.71
N ALA A 360 -3.06 -12.01 -9.72
CA ALA A 360 -1.94 -11.29 -9.10
C ALA A 360 -0.85 -10.91 -10.11
N HIS A 361 -0.44 -11.85 -10.97
CA HIS A 361 0.52 -11.58 -12.06
C HIS A 361 0.01 -10.48 -13.00
N THR A 362 -1.27 -10.54 -13.41
CA THR A 362 -1.87 -9.55 -14.32
C THR A 362 -1.90 -8.15 -13.70
N ILE A 363 -2.25 -8.03 -12.42
CA ILE A 363 -2.23 -6.75 -11.69
C ILE A 363 -0.81 -6.21 -11.62
N HIS A 364 0.17 -7.05 -11.30
CA HIS A 364 1.58 -6.64 -11.25
C HIS A 364 2.07 -6.15 -12.62
N GLN A 365 1.76 -6.87 -13.71
CA GLN A 365 2.13 -6.43 -15.06
C GLN A 365 1.44 -5.12 -15.46
N ALA A 366 0.21 -4.86 -15.00
CA ALA A 366 -0.46 -3.58 -15.20
C ALA A 366 0.24 -2.43 -14.44
N LEU A 367 0.69 -2.68 -13.20
CA LEU A 367 1.47 -1.69 -12.43
C LEU A 367 2.81 -1.37 -13.10
N VAL A 368 3.52 -2.38 -13.61
CA VAL A 368 4.78 -2.19 -14.36
C VAL A 368 4.54 -1.36 -15.63
N PHE A 369 3.46 -1.66 -16.37
CA PHE A 369 3.09 -0.87 -17.55
C PHE A 369 2.79 0.59 -17.18
N ASP A 370 2.03 0.82 -16.09
CA ASP A 370 1.69 2.16 -15.64
C ASP A 370 2.93 2.98 -15.28
N ASP A 371 3.90 2.36 -14.61
CA ASP A 371 5.18 2.99 -14.27
C ASP A 371 5.98 3.36 -15.53
N GLN A 372 6.07 2.45 -16.50
CA GLN A 372 6.75 2.70 -17.77
C GLN A 372 6.09 3.83 -18.58
N ILE A 373 4.76 3.91 -18.59
CA ILE A 373 4.04 5.02 -19.23
C ILE A 373 4.33 6.36 -18.52
N ARG A 374 4.41 6.37 -17.18
CA ARG A 374 4.81 7.58 -16.43
C ARG A 374 6.25 7.97 -16.70
N MET A 375 7.17 7.01 -16.83
CA MET A 375 8.57 7.26 -17.19
C MET A 375 8.74 7.86 -18.59
N ILE A 376 7.85 7.54 -19.54
CA ILE A 376 7.79 8.18 -20.86
C ILE A 376 7.37 9.66 -20.76
N GLY A 377 6.87 10.11 -19.59
CA GLY A 377 6.46 11.48 -19.35
C GLY A 377 4.96 11.72 -19.55
N TYR A 378 4.15 10.67 -19.70
CA TYR A 378 2.71 10.80 -19.84
C TYR A 378 2.06 11.34 -18.57
N ASN A 379 1.48 12.54 -18.66
CA ASN A 379 0.71 13.14 -17.57
C ASN A 379 -0.56 13.83 -18.11
N PRO A 380 -1.76 13.24 -17.93
CA PRO A 380 -2.97 13.85 -18.46
C PRO A 380 -3.46 15.08 -17.66
N VAL A 381 -2.80 15.45 -16.56
CA VAL A 381 -3.24 16.52 -15.63
C VAL A 381 -3.04 17.93 -16.18
N GLU A 382 -2.28 18.14 -17.26
CA GLU A 382 -2.11 19.48 -17.83
C GLU A 382 -3.41 20.05 -18.46
N GLN A 383 -4.43 19.22 -18.71
CA GLN A 383 -5.64 19.66 -19.44
C GLN A 383 -6.83 20.12 -18.58
N ASP A 384 -6.88 19.78 -17.28
CA ASP A 384 -8.05 20.04 -16.39
C ASP A 384 -7.79 21.04 -15.25
N SER A 385 -6.64 21.72 -15.27
CA SER A 385 -6.26 22.73 -14.27
C SER A 385 -7.20 23.95 -14.21
N LYS A 386 -8.09 24.14 -15.21
CA LYS A 386 -9.15 25.16 -15.19
C LYS A 386 -10.45 24.74 -14.48
N ALA A 387 -10.61 23.45 -14.12
CA ALA A 387 -11.85 22.91 -13.53
C ALA A 387 -11.73 22.54 -12.03
N GLY A 388 -10.59 22.79 -11.38
CA GLY A 388 -10.43 22.57 -9.94
C GLY A 388 -10.51 21.11 -9.48
N ARG A 389 -10.44 20.14 -10.40
CA ARG A 389 -10.36 18.71 -10.10
C ARG A 389 -9.13 18.12 -10.78
N SER A 390 -8.09 17.85 -10.01
CA SER A 390 -6.92 17.09 -10.47
C SER A 390 -7.30 15.61 -10.57
N ASN A 391 -7.92 15.18 -11.67
CA ASN A 391 -8.08 13.76 -11.95
C ASN A 391 -6.76 13.22 -12.54
N ALA A 392 -5.78 13.00 -11.67
CA ALA A 392 -4.56 12.29 -12.03
C ALA A 392 -4.90 10.91 -12.61
N TRP A 393 -4.16 10.48 -13.63
CA TRP A 393 -4.37 9.16 -14.23
C TRP A 393 -4.06 8.07 -13.21
N GLY A 394 -5.11 7.34 -12.82
CA GLY A 394 -5.00 6.22 -11.89
C GLY A 394 -4.24 5.01 -12.43
N GLY A 395 -3.81 5.02 -13.69
CA GLY A 395 -3.20 3.87 -14.36
C GLY A 395 -4.21 2.82 -14.80
N LEU A 396 -3.77 1.85 -15.61
CA LEU A 396 -4.52 0.64 -15.92
C LEU A 396 -4.77 -0.19 -14.66
N ALA A 397 -3.79 -0.27 -13.76
CA ALA A 397 -3.98 -0.91 -12.46
C ALA A 397 -5.10 -0.22 -11.67
N GLY A 398 -5.22 1.11 -11.76
CA GLY A 398 -6.32 1.87 -11.15
C GLY A 398 -7.71 1.45 -11.63
N VAL A 399 -7.87 1.02 -12.88
CA VAL A 399 -9.15 0.50 -13.41
C VAL A 399 -9.55 -0.79 -12.71
N VAL A 400 -8.56 -1.64 -12.43
CA VAL A 400 -8.74 -2.92 -11.77
C VAL A 400 -8.98 -2.73 -10.27
N LEU A 401 -8.05 -2.01 -9.63
CA LEU A 401 -8.03 -1.76 -8.19
C LEU A 401 -9.17 -0.85 -7.74
N GLY A 402 -9.71 -0.01 -8.64
CA GLY A 402 -10.87 0.84 -8.36
C GLY A 402 -12.17 0.04 -8.21
N ARG A 403 -12.22 -1.21 -8.69
CA ARG A 403 -13.35 -2.11 -8.47
C ARG A 403 -13.12 -2.93 -7.20
N ARG A 404 -13.90 -2.62 -6.18
CA ARG A 404 -13.76 -3.22 -4.85
C ARG A 404 -13.86 -4.76 -4.89
N ASP A 405 -14.77 -5.32 -5.68
CA ASP A 405 -14.95 -6.76 -5.84
C ASP A 405 -13.69 -7.46 -6.40
N TRP A 406 -12.96 -6.79 -7.29
CA TRP A 406 -11.73 -7.36 -7.87
C TRP A 406 -10.55 -7.22 -6.93
N PHE A 407 -10.46 -6.09 -6.24
CA PHE A 407 -9.42 -5.87 -5.22
C PHE A 407 -9.58 -6.84 -4.05
N ASP A 408 -10.79 -6.98 -3.49
CA ASP A 408 -11.09 -7.87 -2.36
C ASP A 408 -10.75 -9.33 -2.76
N ALA A 409 -11.11 -9.76 -3.97
CA ALA A 409 -10.79 -11.09 -4.48
C ALA A 409 -9.28 -11.34 -4.65
N TRP A 410 -8.52 -10.33 -5.07
CA TRP A 410 -7.05 -10.42 -5.13
C TRP A 410 -6.45 -10.49 -3.73
N LEU A 411 -6.90 -9.63 -2.81
CA LEU A 411 -6.44 -9.59 -1.43
C LEU A 411 -6.67 -10.93 -0.71
N GLU A 412 -7.85 -11.53 -0.85
CA GLU A 412 -8.17 -12.85 -0.30
C GLU A 412 -7.23 -13.94 -0.86
N GLY A 413 -6.94 -13.90 -2.17
CA GLY A 413 -6.02 -14.84 -2.80
C GLY A 413 -4.58 -14.70 -2.28
N GLU A 414 -4.10 -13.47 -2.08
CA GLU A 414 -2.78 -13.18 -1.52
C GLU A 414 -2.70 -13.55 -0.03
N GLU A 415 -3.76 -13.32 0.74
CA GLU A 415 -3.85 -13.74 2.14
C GLU A 415 -3.73 -15.26 2.26
N GLU A 416 -4.50 -16.01 1.47
CA GLU A 416 -4.49 -17.48 1.47
C GLU A 416 -3.13 -18.04 1.05
N PHE A 417 -2.53 -17.47 0.00
CA PHE A 417 -1.20 -17.84 -0.48
C PHE A 417 -0.15 -17.62 0.62
N SER A 418 -0.13 -16.41 1.20
CA SER A 418 0.84 -16.02 2.23
C SER A 418 0.68 -16.86 3.50
N ARG A 419 -0.56 -17.16 3.90
CA ARG A 419 -0.87 -18.02 5.05
C ARG A 419 -0.39 -19.45 4.82
N THR A 420 -0.62 -20.01 3.63
CA THR A 420 -0.17 -21.36 3.27
C THR A 420 1.34 -21.45 3.26
N GLU A 421 2.01 -20.46 2.67
CA GLU A 421 3.47 -20.41 2.61
C GLU A 421 4.07 -20.27 4.01
N PHE A 422 3.50 -19.40 4.85
CA PHE A 422 3.91 -19.29 6.25
C PHE A 422 3.75 -20.59 7.03
N GLN A 423 2.64 -21.31 6.84
CA GLN A 423 2.45 -22.63 7.44
C GLN A 423 3.50 -23.64 6.96
N ARG A 424 3.83 -23.64 5.67
CA ARG A 424 4.90 -24.47 5.10
C ARG A 424 6.26 -24.18 5.76
N ILE A 425 6.57 -22.90 6.00
CA ILE A 425 7.79 -22.47 6.70
C ILE A 425 7.83 -23.06 8.11
N LEU A 426 6.74 -22.96 8.88
CA LEU A 426 6.68 -23.45 10.25
C LEU A 426 6.67 -24.99 10.36
N GLN A 427 6.09 -25.68 9.39
CA GLN A 427 6.03 -27.15 9.33
C GLN A 427 7.32 -27.78 8.78
N SER A 428 8.23 -26.97 8.24
CA SER A 428 9.54 -27.44 7.76
C SER A 428 10.33 -28.11 8.88
N SER A 429 11.00 -29.23 8.56
CA SER A 429 11.89 -29.91 9.52
C SER A 429 13.04 -29.02 9.99
N ASN A 430 13.40 -28.02 9.19
CA ASN A 430 14.44 -27.04 9.49
C ASN A 430 13.91 -25.75 10.12
N ALA A 431 12.60 -25.65 10.42
CA ALA A 431 11.95 -24.41 10.86
C ALA A 431 12.72 -23.70 11.99
N PHE A 432 13.19 -24.45 12.98
CA PHE A 432 13.89 -23.90 14.14
C PHE A 432 15.41 -24.14 14.12
N LYS A 433 15.96 -24.54 12.97
CA LYS A 433 17.41 -24.75 12.83
C LYS A 433 18.14 -23.40 12.94
N TYR A 434 19.15 -23.37 13.80
CA TYR A 434 20.08 -22.25 13.90
C TYR A 434 20.93 -22.11 12.62
N LEU A 435 21.06 -20.88 12.15
CA LEU A 435 21.92 -20.44 11.06
C LEU A 435 23.03 -19.56 11.66
N ALA A 436 24.28 -19.92 11.38
CA ALA A 436 25.41 -19.08 11.80
C ALA A 436 25.42 -17.77 11.02
N PRO A 437 26.00 -16.66 11.54
CA PRO A 437 26.06 -15.38 10.83
C PRO A 437 26.59 -15.50 9.39
N SER A 438 27.59 -16.37 9.16
CA SER A 438 28.19 -16.62 7.84
C SER A 438 27.31 -17.40 6.86
N GLU A 439 26.24 -18.05 7.34
CA GLU A 439 25.31 -18.84 6.51
C GLU A 439 24.08 -18.01 6.10
N ILE A 440 23.97 -16.78 6.59
CA ILE A 440 22.85 -15.89 6.31
C ILE A 440 23.22 -15.09 5.06
N GLU A 441 22.71 -15.51 3.92
CA GLU A 441 22.71 -14.72 2.70
C GLU A 441 21.74 -13.54 2.91
N LEU A 442 22.27 -12.38 3.26
CA LEU A 442 21.56 -11.11 3.19
C LEU A 442 21.87 -10.47 1.85
N ASP A 443 20.89 -9.75 1.30
CA ASP A 443 21.14 -8.74 0.28
C ASP A 443 21.95 -7.64 0.99
N GLU A 444 23.27 -7.80 1.00
CA GLU A 444 24.20 -6.76 1.42
C GLU A 444 24.05 -5.65 0.39
N ASP A 445 23.25 -4.65 0.73
CA ASP A 445 23.46 -3.31 0.20
C ASP A 445 24.94 -3.02 0.48
N GLU A 446 25.79 -3.03 -0.55
CA GLU A 446 27.20 -2.69 -0.43
C GLU A 446 27.24 -1.27 0.17
N ASP A 447 27.52 -1.18 1.48
CA ASP A 447 27.88 0.07 2.12
C ASP A 447 29.14 0.58 1.38
N GLU A 448 28.94 1.42 0.36
CA GLU A 448 29.98 2.09 -0.44
C GLU A 448 30.86 3.03 0.42
N ASP A 449 30.53 3.19 1.69
CA ASP A 449 31.35 3.87 2.68
C ASP A 449 32.41 2.90 3.22
N GLY A 450 33.57 2.89 2.58
CA GLY A 450 34.78 2.12 2.91
C GLY A 450 35.42 2.38 4.28
N ASN A 451 34.64 2.42 5.36
CA ASN A 451 35.11 2.42 6.73
C ASN A 451 35.23 0.98 7.23
N GLY A 452 36.30 0.31 6.80
CA GLY A 452 36.61 -1.06 7.20
C GLY A 452 36.75 -1.24 8.71
N GLY A 453 36.14 -2.32 9.22
CA GLY A 453 36.74 -3.08 10.32
C GLY A 453 36.11 -2.98 11.71
N VAL A 454 34.93 -2.37 11.89
CA VAL A 454 34.16 -2.53 13.13
C VAL A 454 32.98 -3.48 12.89
N ILE A 455 33.17 -4.77 13.20
CA ILE A 455 32.04 -5.71 13.29
C ILE A 455 31.06 -5.13 14.31
N ARG A 456 29.90 -4.63 13.86
CA ARG A 456 28.89 -4.10 14.78
C ARG A 456 28.49 -5.26 15.68
N SER A 457 28.20 -4.97 16.95
CA SER A 457 27.75 -6.00 17.91
C SER A 457 26.53 -6.78 17.42
N ASP A 458 25.80 -6.23 16.45
CA ASP A 458 24.61 -6.79 15.83
C ASP A 458 24.90 -7.90 14.80
N ASP A 459 26.10 -7.93 14.21
CA ASP A 459 26.48 -8.86 13.12
C ASP A 459 27.09 -10.17 13.66
N GLN A 460 27.31 -10.24 14.97
CA GLN A 460 27.82 -11.44 15.65
C GLN A 460 26.72 -12.46 15.98
N TRP A 461 25.45 -12.10 15.75
CA TRP A 461 24.30 -12.94 16.05
C TRP A 461 23.92 -13.81 14.85
N GLY A 462 23.68 -15.09 15.11
CA GLY A 462 23.03 -15.96 14.13
C GLY A 462 21.53 -15.68 14.03
N ALA A 463 20.86 -16.48 13.20
CA ALA A 463 19.42 -16.43 13.00
C ALA A 463 18.82 -17.82 13.05
N ILE A 464 17.50 -17.90 12.86
CA ILE A 464 16.81 -19.17 12.67
C ILE A 464 16.20 -19.18 11.30
N TRP A 465 16.22 -20.34 10.67
CA TRP A 465 15.70 -20.51 9.31
C TRP A 465 14.26 -19.98 9.15
N SER A 466 13.33 -20.32 10.05
CA SER A 466 11.95 -19.78 9.98
C SER A 466 11.88 -18.25 10.13
N SER A 467 12.73 -17.65 10.95
CA SER A 467 12.75 -16.19 11.12
C SER A 467 13.27 -15.47 9.86
N VAL A 468 14.27 -16.05 9.20
CA VAL A 468 14.82 -15.54 7.93
C VAL A 468 13.78 -15.69 6.81
N GLU A 469 13.19 -16.87 6.67
CA GLU A 469 12.22 -17.16 5.62
C GLU A 469 10.91 -16.37 5.81
N LEU A 470 10.46 -16.17 7.05
CA LEU A 470 9.36 -15.25 7.36
C LEU A 470 9.67 -13.83 6.88
N THR A 471 10.87 -13.31 7.18
CA THR A 471 11.24 -11.96 6.76
C THR A 471 11.33 -11.84 5.24
N LYS A 472 11.78 -12.90 4.55
CA LYS A 472 11.76 -12.97 3.07
C LYS A 472 10.34 -12.96 2.52
N LEU A 473 9.43 -13.76 3.11
CA LEU A 473 8.02 -13.80 2.72
C LEU A 473 7.35 -12.43 2.90
N ILE A 474 7.57 -11.76 4.03
CA ILE A 474 7.03 -10.42 4.26
C ILE A 474 7.64 -9.39 3.30
N GLY A 475 8.94 -9.48 3.00
CA GLY A 475 9.58 -8.65 1.96
C GLY A 475 8.92 -8.84 0.59
N GLN A 476 8.63 -10.09 0.20
CA GLN A 476 7.89 -10.39 -1.04
C GLN A 476 6.48 -9.79 -1.04
N ILE A 477 5.76 -9.86 0.09
CA ILE A 477 4.44 -9.24 0.23
C ILE A 477 4.55 -7.72 0.11
N THR A 478 5.55 -7.11 0.75
CA THR A 478 5.84 -5.67 0.66
C THR A 478 6.08 -5.23 -0.77
N ASN A 479 6.88 -5.99 -1.54
CA ASN A 479 7.12 -5.72 -2.95
C ASN A 479 5.86 -5.80 -3.82
N ARG A 480 4.83 -6.55 -3.41
CA ARG A 480 3.55 -6.62 -4.15
C ARG A 480 2.67 -5.39 -3.96
N TYR A 481 2.60 -4.86 -2.76
CA TYR A 481 1.69 -3.74 -2.45
C TYR A 481 2.37 -2.37 -2.44
N SER A 482 3.69 -2.30 -2.30
CA SER A 482 4.47 -1.05 -2.42
C SER A 482 4.16 -0.23 -3.68
N PRO A 483 4.11 -0.82 -4.89
CA PRO A 483 3.81 -0.06 -6.12
C PRO A 483 2.35 0.39 -6.27
N LEU A 484 1.45 0.05 -5.33
CA LEU A 484 0.05 0.43 -5.46
C LEU A 484 -0.13 1.95 -5.34
N PRO A 485 -0.95 2.59 -6.19
CA PRO A 485 -1.11 4.04 -6.18
C PRO A 485 -1.95 4.56 -5.00
N SER A 486 -2.82 3.71 -4.43
CA SER A 486 -3.75 4.12 -3.37
C SER A 486 -3.18 3.78 -1.98
N PRO A 487 -3.01 4.76 -1.07
CA PRO A 487 -2.56 4.51 0.30
C PRO A 487 -3.54 3.62 1.07
N THR A 488 -4.84 3.72 0.78
CA THR A 488 -5.87 2.85 1.35
C THR A 488 -5.64 1.39 1.01
N HIS A 489 -5.21 1.09 -0.23
CA HIS A 489 -4.89 -0.28 -0.64
C HIS A 489 -3.61 -0.77 0.02
N LYS A 490 -2.55 0.05 0.05
CA LYS A 490 -1.29 -0.26 0.76
C LYS A 490 -1.56 -0.61 2.23
N LEU A 491 -2.29 0.25 2.93
CA LEU A 491 -2.66 0.03 4.34
C LEU A 491 -3.47 -1.26 4.49
N THR A 492 -4.45 -1.52 3.61
CA THR A 492 -5.27 -2.73 3.71
C THR A 492 -4.43 -4.00 3.55
N PHE A 493 -3.45 -4.04 2.64
CA PHE A 493 -2.50 -5.14 2.52
C PHE A 493 -1.69 -5.36 3.81
N LEU A 494 -1.18 -4.27 4.39
CA LEU A 494 -0.37 -4.31 5.59
C LEU A 494 -1.16 -4.84 6.81
N LEU A 495 -2.41 -4.38 6.97
CA LEU A 495 -3.26 -4.77 8.10
C LEU A 495 -3.84 -6.18 7.92
N THR A 496 -4.21 -6.58 6.69
CA THR A 496 -4.85 -7.88 6.43
C THR A 496 -3.85 -9.03 6.31
N ILE A 497 -2.64 -8.78 5.76
CA ILE A 497 -1.68 -9.87 5.48
C ILE A 497 -0.45 -9.77 6.39
N GLN A 498 0.30 -8.67 6.33
CA GLN A 498 1.60 -8.58 7.01
C GLN A 498 1.49 -8.62 8.54
N THR A 499 0.52 -7.88 9.11
CA THR A 499 0.33 -7.79 10.56
C THR A 499 -0.09 -9.14 11.18
N PRO A 500 -1.07 -9.88 10.62
CA PRO A 500 -1.43 -11.20 11.15
C PRO A 500 -0.30 -12.23 11.07
N LEU A 501 0.54 -12.20 10.04
CA LEU A 501 1.71 -13.10 9.94
C LEU A 501 2.71 -12.84 11.07
N LEU A 502 3.06 -11.58 11.32
CA LEU A 502 3.93 -11.19 12.43
C LEU A 502 3.35 -11.58 13.79
N HIS A 503 2.05 -11.35 13.98
CA HIS A 503 1.35 -11.72 15.21
C HIS A 503 1.32 -13.24 15.43
N THR A 504 1.04 -14.01 14.37
CA THR A 504 1.01 -15.48 14.44
C THR A 504 2.39 -16.05 14.73
N TYR A 505 3.45 -15.47 14.16
CA TYR A 505 4.82 -15.87 14.48
C TYR A 505 5.19 -15.54 15.93
N LEU A 506 4.84 -14.35 16.41
CA LEU A 506 5.09 -13.95 17.81
C LEU A 506 4.38 -14.86 18.80
N THR A 507 3.10 -15.14 18.58
CA THR A 507 2.30 -16.06 19.42
C THR A 507 2.85 -17.48 19.38
N THR A 508 3.34 -17.92 18.21
CA THR A 508 4.03 -19.22 18.06
C THR A 508 5.28 -19.30 18.94
N LEU A 509 6.17 -18.31 18.85
CA LEU A 509 7.40 -18.28 19.66
C LEU A 509 7.10 -18.13 21.16
N SER A 510 6.13 -17.28 21.54
CA SER A 510 5.69 -17.16 22.93
C SER A 510 5.11 -18.46 23.46
N GLY A 511 4.31 -19.19 22.66
CA GLY A 511 3.74 -20.47 23.04
C GLY A 511 4.80 -21.55 23.30
N ILE A 512 5.86 -21.59 22.48
CA ILE A 512 7.02 -22.47 22.70
C ILE A 512 7.70 -22.12 24.04
N LEU A 513 7.92 -20.83 24.30
CA LEU A 513 8.54 -20.37 25.54
C LEU A 513 7.68 -20.71 26.77
N ASP A 514 6.37 -20.53 26.69
CA ASP A 514 5.43 -20.85 27.76
C ASP A 514 5.39 -22.36 28.05
N ALA A 515 5.51 -23.20 27.02
CA ALA A 515 5.58 -24.65 27.19
C ALA A 515 6.84 -25.05 27.98
N VAL A 516 8.00 -24.46 27.65
CA VAL A 516 9.25 -24.70 28.38
C VAL A 516 9.16 -24.20 29.82
N ASP A 517 8.63 -23.00 30.06
CA ASP A 517 8.54 -22.43 31.41
C ASP A 517 7.59 -23.22 32.32
N ARG A 518 6.44 -23.67 31.79
CA ARG A 518 5.51 -24.55 32.52
C ARG A 518 6.15 -25.87 32.90
N LEU A 519 6.83 -26.53 31.97
CA LEU A 519 7.49 -27.80 32.26
C LEU A 519 8.61 -27.63 33.28
N THR A 520 9.42 -26.57 33.14
CA THR A 520 10.49 -26.23 34.08
C THR A 520 9.95 -25.96 35.49
N SER A 521 8.81 -25.26 35.62
CA SER A 521 8.18 -24.99 36.92
C SER A 521 7.49 -26.21 37.54
N THR A 522 6.97 -27.15 36.75
CA THR A 522 6.40 -28.41 37.29
C THR A 522 7.44 -29.32 37.94
N PHE A 523 8.72 -29.27 37.53
CA PHE A 523 9.81 -29.96 38.24
C PHE A 523 10.00 -29.46 39.68
N ALA A 524 9.56 -28.24 40.01
CA ALA A 524 9.57 -27.71 41.37
C ALA A 524 8.37 -28.17 42.23
N ARG A 525 7.32 -28.75 41.63
CA ARG A 525 6.08 -29.17 42.32
C ARG A 525 5.63 -30.56 41.83
N VAL A 526 6.19 -31.60 42.44
CA VAL A 526 5.82 -32.99 42.14
C VAL A 526 4.38 -33.25 42.61
N ILE A 527 3.42 -33.31 41.66
CA ILE A 527 2.13 -33.98 41.83
C ILE A 527 2.05 -35.08 40.76
N PRO A 528 2.25 -36.36 41.11
CA PRO A 528 2.11 -37.47 40.18
C PRO A 528 0.67 -37.57 39.66
N GLY A 529 0.49 -37.59 38.32
CA GLY A 529 -0.77 -38.01 37.68
C GLY A 529 -1.59 -36.96 36.92
N ALA A 530 -1.21 -35.68 36.88
CA ALA A 530 -2.08 -34.62 36.32
C ALA A 530 -1.70 -34.08 34.92
N LEU A 531 -0.60 -34.52 34.30
CA LEU A 531 0.04 -33.77 33.19
C LEU A 531 -0.13 -34.36 31.78
N ALA A 532 -0.90 -35.43 31.59
CA ALA A 532 -0.98 -36.08 30.26
C ALA A 532 -1.97 -35.41 29.28
N GLY A 533 -2.78 -34.44 29.70
CA GLY A 533 -3.97 -34.04 28.92
C GLY A 533 -3.90 -32.76 28.09
N HIS A 534 -3.09 -31.75 28.44
CA HIS A 534 -3.32 -30.40 27.89
C HIS A 534 -2.04 -29.56 27.70
N ALA A 535 -0.93 -30.17 27.27
CA ALA A 535 0.25 -29.40 26.88
C ALA A 535 -0.09 -28.53 25.65
N GLY A 536 -0.19 -27.22 25.88
CA GLY A 536 -0.72 -26.19 24.97
C GLY A 536 0.06 -25.92 23.69
N ALA A 537 0.87 -26.87 23.19
CA ALA A 537 1.46 -26.81 21.86
C ALA A 537 0.58 -27.49 20.79
N SER A 538 -0.36 -28.37 21.17
CA SER A 538 -1.31 -29.00 20.24
C SER A 538 -2.29 -28.02 19.59
N GLY A 539 -2.52 -26.84 20.19
CA GLY A 539 -3.39 -25.80 19.61
C GLY A 539 -2.79 -25.08 18.40
N LEU A 540 -1.47 -25.18 18.18
CA LEU A 540 -0.75 -24.51 17.08
C LEU A 540 -0.38 -25.46 15.93
N GLY A 541 -0.76 -26.75 16.00
CA GLY A 541 -0.51 -27.72 14.94
C GLY A 541 0.97 -28.08 14.70
N LEU A 542 1.89 -27.68 15.59
CA LEU A 542 3.34 -27.81 15.39
C LEU A 542 3.92 -29.20 15.72
N GLY A 543 3.10 -30.19 16.08
CA GLY A 543 3.55 -31.57 16.30
C GLY A 543 4.67 -31.74 17.33
N LEU A 544 4.85 -30.79 18.26
CA LEU A 544 5.96 -30.79 19.21
C LEU A 544 5.70 -31.77 20.36
N GLU A 545 6.53 -32.81 20.48
CA GLU A 545 6.45 -33.82 21.55
C GLU A 545 6.75 -33.21 22.93
N VAL A 546 5.95 -33.55 23.94
CA VAL A 546 6.07 -33.04 25.33
C VAL A 546 7.41 -33.40 25.99
N ASP A 547 8.02 -34.52 25.60
CA ASP A 547 9.36 -34.91 26.08
C ASP A 547 10.50 -34.15 25.41
N GLY A 548 10.21 -33.35 24.38
CA GLY A 548 11.19 -32.51 23.68
C GLY A 548 11.63 -31.26 24.45
N PHE A 549 11.04 -30.95 25.61
CA PHE A 549 11.24 -29.69 26.33
C PHE A 549 11.96 -29.83 27.68
N LYS A 550 12.52 -31.01 27.99
CA LYS A 550 13.28 -31.29 29.21
C LYS A 550 14.78 -31.25 28.94
N GLY A 551 15.59 -30.89 29.93
CA GLY A 551 17.04 -30.94 29.82
C GLY A 551 17.56 -29.96 28.76
N LYS A 552 18.69 -30.33 28.16
CA LYS A 552 19.32 -29.61 27.05
C LYS A 552 18.38 -29.22 25.91
N ARG A 553 17.37 -30.04 25.57
CA ARG A 553 16.43 -29.73 24.47
C ARG A 553 15.49 -28.57 24.82
N GLY A 554 15.13 -28.43 26.10
CA GLY A 554 14.39 -27.26 26.58
C GLY A 554 15.21 -25.99 26.41
N LEU A 555 16.49 -26.02 26.80
CA LEU A 555 17.41 -24.91 26.57
C LEU A 555 17.58 -24.58 25.08
N GLU A 556 17.75 -25.59 24.22
CA GLU A 556 17.83 -25.42 22.76
C GLU A 556 16.62 -24.62 22.25
N LYS A 557 15.40 -24.96 22.67
CA LYS A 557 14.17 -24.24 22.28
C LYS A 557 14.11 -22.80 22.81
N VAL A 558 14.58 -22.53 24.02
CA VAL A 558 14.60 -21.16 24.57
C VAL A 558 15.60 -20.29 23.82
N VAL A 559 16.80 -20.83 23.53
CA VAL A 559 17.81 -20.15 22.72
C VAL A 559 17.29 -19.89 21.31
N GLU A 560 16.57 -20.84 20.73
CA GLU A 560 15.91 -20.66 19.44
C GLU A 560 14.89 -19.50 19.51
N VAL A 561 13.96 -19.51 20.45
CA VAL A 561 12.99 -18.41 20.61
C VAL A 561 13.69 -17.04 20.77
N LEU A 562 14.75 -16.99 21.57
CA LEU A 562 15.52 -15.77 21.81
C LEU A 562 16.17 -15.24 20.52
N ILE A 563 16.80 -16.10 19.73
CA ILE A 563 17.45 -15.73 18.47
C ILE A 563 16.41 -15.32 17.42
N GLY A 564 15.31 -16.08 17.29
CA GLY A 564 14.23 -15.77 16.34
C GLY A 564 13.53 -14.45 16.66
N ALA A 565 13.21 -14.18 17.93
CA ALA A 565 12.60 -12.92 18.36
C ALA A 565 13.53 -11.73 18.09
N ARG A 566 14.83 -11.88 18.36
CA ARG A 566 15.83 -10.86 18.05
C ARG A 566 15.95 -10.58 16.55
N TRP A 567 15.98 -11.63 15.73
CA TRP A 567 16.10 -11.49 14.27
C TRP A 567 14.95 -10.65 13.72
N VAL A 568 13.71 -11.04 14.03
CA VAL A 568 12.52 -10.30 13.57
C VAL A 568 12.54 -8.87 14.11
N ARG A 569 12.91 -8.65 15.38
CA ARG A 569 13.10 -7.31 15.94
C ARG A 569 14.12 -6.47 15.16
N LYS A 570 15.24 -7.05 14.74
CA LYS A 570 16.28 -6.36 13.93
C LYS A 570 15.71 -5.95 12.57
N VAL A 571 15.04 -6.86 11.87
CA VAL A 571 14.46 -6.61 10.55
C VAL A 571 13.34 -5.57 10.61
N LEU A 572 12.44 -5.66 11.60
CA LEU A 572 11.37 -4.68 11.78
C LEU A 572 11.89 -3.27 12.05
N ARG A 573 13.03 -3.12 12.75
CA ARG A 573 13.70 -1.82 12.90
C ARG A 573 14.25 -1.32 11.57
N LYS A 574 14.90 -2.17 10.77
CA LYS A 574 15.36 -1.80 9.41
C LYS A 574 14.18 -1.33 8.55
N TRP A 575 13.06 -2.06 8.55
CA TRP A 575 11.85 -1.68 7.79
C TRP A 575 11.20 -0.40 8.32
N GLY A 576 11.30 -0.10 9.62
CA GLY A 576 10.83 1.17 10.18
C GLY A 576 11.55 2.38 9.58
N ASP A 577 12.80 2.21 9.15
CA ASP A 577 13.66 3.25 8.58
C ASP A 577 13.61 3.30 7.03
N GLU A 578 12.91 2.38 6.37
CA GLU A 578 12.80 2.35 4.90
C GLU A 578 11.85 3.45 4.39
N LEU A 579 12.28 4.17 3.33
CA LEU A 579 11.55 5.31 2.74
C LEU A 579 10.06 5.00 2.49
N PHE A 580 9.78 3.81 1.95
CA PHE A 580 8.41 3.37 1.68
C PHE A 580 7.51 3.40 2.92
N PHE A 581 7.97 2.88 4.06
CA PHE A 581 7.16 2.82 5.28
C PHE A 581 7.06 4.17 5.99
N VAL A 582 8.10 5.01 5.86
CA VAL A 582 8.08 6.40 6.35
C VAL A 582 7.06 7.22 5.56
N ASP A 583 7.08 7.13 4.22
CA ASP A 583 6.12 7.81 3.35
C ASP A 583 4.69 7.33 3.61
N LEU A 584 4.49 6.01 3.75
CA LEU A 584 3.19 5.44 4.08
C LEU A 584 2.69 5.91 5.45
N LEU A 585 3.57 6.03 6.45
CA LEU A 585 3.19 6.56 7.76
C LEU A 585 2.77 8.03 7.67
N ALA A 586 3.50 8.86 6.92
CA ALA A 586 3.11 10.25 6.67
C ALA A 586 1.74 10.34 5.98
N GLU A 587 1.50 9.53 4.94
CA GLU A 587 0.20 9.43 4.25
C GLU A 587 -0.95 9.03 5.20
N ILE A 588 -0.70 8.06 6.11
CA ILE A 588 -1.68 7.63 7.12
C ILE A 588 -1.94 8.72 8.16
N VAL A 589 -0.90 9.43 8.58
CA VAL A 589 -1.03 10.52 9.54
C VAL A 589 -1.78 11.68 8.92
N ASP A 590 -1.59 12.02 7.64
CA ASP A 590 -2.29 13.14 7.01
C ASP A 590 -3.79 12.86 6.78
N ASP A 591 -4.18 11.63 6.46
CA ASP A 591 -5.58 11.26 6.18
C ASP A 591 -6.33 10.75 7.45
N PRO A 592 -7.37 11.45 7.92
CA PRO A 592 -8.14 11.04 9.11
C PRO A 592 -8.86 9.69 8.93
N TYR A 593 -9.25 9.32 7.70
CA TYR A 593 -9.88 8.03 7.43
C TYR A 593 -8.88 6.88 7.58
N LEU A 594 -7.68 7.01 6.99
CA LEU A 594 -6.60 6.03 7.15
C LEU A 594 -6.17 5.92 8.61
N ARG A 595 -6.05 7.05 9.30
CA ARG A 595 -5.73 7.09 10.72
C ARG A 595 -6.73 6.30 11.55
N SER A 596 -8.03 6.48 11.32
CA SER A 596 -9.08 5.74 12.03
C SER A 596 -8.97 4.22 11.84
N LYS A 597 -8.67 3.78 10.62
CA LYS A 597 -8.49 2.36 10.29
C LYS A 597 -7.20 1.77 10.87
N ALA A 598 -6.14 2.57 10.96
CA ALA A 598 -4.85 2.17 11.53
C ALA A 598 -4.83 2.21 13.07
N THR A 599 -5.72 3.00 13.69
CA THR A 599 -5.78 3.17 15.17
C THR A 599 -6.06 1.86 15.90
N ASP A 600 -6.84 0.96 15.28
CA ASP A 600 -7.15 -0.37 15.85
C ASP A 600 -5.92 -1.26 16.03
N LEU A 601 -4.85 -1.02 15.26
CA LEU A 601 -3.63 -1.85 15.24
C LEU A 601 -2.39 -1.14 15.79
N ILE A 602 -2.34 0.19 15.70
CA ILE A 602 -1.30 1.02 16.30
C ILE A 602 -1.99 2.00 17.26
N PRO A 603 -2.20 1.60 18.53
CA PRO A 603 -2.85 2.45 19.52
C PRO A 603 -2.18 3.82 19.68
N SER A 604 -0.87 3.91 19.40
CA SER A 604 -0.08 5.14 19.41
C SER A 604 -0.66 6.22 18.47
N LEU A 605 -1.26 5.83 17.33
CA LEU A 605 -1.84 6.76 16.31
C LEU A 605 -3.10 7.51 16.79
N SER A 606 -3.62 7.17 17.97
CA SER A 606 -4.78 7.85 18.56
C SER A 606 -4.49 9.26 19.10
N SER A 607 -3.22 9.61 19.27
CA SER A 607 -2.75 10.92 19.74
C SER A 607 -2.07 11.72 18.62
N SER A 608 -1.88 13.03 18.78
CA SER A 608 -1.13 13.86 17.83
C SER A 608 0.34 13.41 17.79
N ILE A 609 0.62 12.41 16.95
CA ILE A 609 1.94 11.82 16.76
C ILE A 609 2.86 12.81 16.07
N ASN A 610 4.08 12.96 16.59
CA ASN A 610 5.19 13.52 15.85
C ASN A 610 5.74 12.44 14.90
N VAL A 611 5.63 12.65 13.59
CA VAL A 611 6.02 11.66 12.56
C VAL A 611 7.51 11.30 12.66
N ASP A 612 8.34 12.22 13.14
CA ASP A 612 9.79 12.05 13.24
C ASP A 612 10.24 11.12 14.38
N GLU A 613 9.35 10.77 15.31
CA GLU A 613 9.70 9.96 16.50
C GLU A 613 9.13 8.54 16.49
N HIS A 614 8.29 8.21 15.52
CA HIS A 614 7.52 6.97 15.52
C HIS A 614 7.62 6.21 14.21
N THR A 615 7.67 4.89 14.29
CA THR A 615 7.60 4.00 13.13
C THR A 615 6.32 3.18 13.14
N LEU A 616 5.91 2.71 11.96
CA LEU A 616 4.76 1.82 11.82
C LEU A 616 4.94 0.50 12.60
N PHE A 617 6.19 0.11 12.88
CA PHE A 617 6.54 -1.16 13.51
C PHE A 617 6.93 -1.04 15.00
N ASP A 618 6.75 0.12 15.64
CA ASP A 618 7.12 0.32 17.06
C ASP A 618 6.46 -0.72 17.98
N GLU A 619 5.15 -0.94 17.84
CA GLU A 619 4.41 -1.90 18.66
C GLU A 619 4.88 -3.35 18.46
N PRO A 620 4.96 -3.90 17.23
CA PRO A 620 5.51 -5.25 17.05
C PRO A 620 6.98 -5.35 17.49
N VAL A 621 7.81 -4.33 17.29
CA VAL A 621 9.20 -4.27 17.80
C VAL A 621 9.21 -4.41 19.32
N ASN A 622 8.39 -3.65 20.04
CA ASN A 622 8.28 -3.69 21.50
C ASN A 622 7.82 -5.07 22.00
N ARG A 623 6.88 -5.73 21.31
CA ARG A 623 6.42 -7.07 21.70
C ARG A 623 7.49 -8.14 21.49
N PHE A 624 8.25 -8.09 20.38
CA PHE A 624 9.38 -9.00 20.19
C PHE A 624 10.53 -8.70 21.18
N ASP A 625 10.70 -7.44 21.58
CA ASP A 625 11.69 -7.05 22.60
C ASP A 625 11.33 -7.56 24.00
N ALA A 626 10.05 -7.49 24.36
CA ALA A 626 9.52 -8.10 25.58
C ALA A 626 9.67 -9.63 25.56
N LEU A 627 9.43 -10.28 24.41
CA LEU A 627 9.63 -11.72 24.25
C LEU A 627 11.11 -12.11 24.38
N PHE A 628 12.02 -11.32 23.80
CA PHE A 628 13.47 -11.50 23.94
C PHE A 628 13.90 -11.44 25.41
N SER A 629 13.48 -10.40 26.13
CA SER A 629 13.79 -10.23 27.55
C SER A 629 13.23 -11.37 28.41
N ARG A 630 11.99 -11.79 28.13
CA ARG A 630 11.36 -12.94 28.81
C ARG A 630 12.11 -14.25 28.53
N ALA A 631 12.59 -14.46 27.31
CA ALA A 631 13.37 -15.64 26.96
C ALA A 631 14.70 -15.70 27.72
N GLU A 632 15.37 -14.56 27.93
CA GLU A 632 16.56 -14.49 28.80
C GLU A 632 16.25 -14.92 30.24
N ASP A 633 15.14 -14.44 30.80
CA ASP A 633 14.74 -14.78 32.17
C ASP A 633 14.40 -16.27 32.33
N VAL A 634 13.65 -16.83 31.38
CA VAL A 634 13.31 -18.27 31.36
C VAL A 634 14.57 -19.11 31.18
N MET A 635 15.51 -18.70 30.32
CA MET A 635 16.79 -19.39 30.12
C MET A 635 17.61 -19.46 31.41
N VAL A 636 17.79 -18.33 32.11
CA VAL A 636 18.54 -18.29 33.38
C VAL A 636 17.87 -19.21 34.41
N ARG A 637 16.54 -19.12 34.54
CA ARG A 637 15.77 -19.93 35.48
C ARG A 637 15.85 -21.42 35.17
N HIS A 638 15.74 -21.79 33.90
CA HIS A 638 15.83 -23.18 33.44
C HIS A 638 17.19 -23.79 33.78
N ILE A 639 18.29 -23.10 33.45
CA ILE A 639 19.65 -23.57 33.77
C ILE A 639 19.83 -23.72 35.29
N CYS A 640 19.40 -22.72 36.07
CA CYS A 640 19.56 -22.77 37.53
C CYS A 640 18.77 -23.94 38.14
N LEU A 641 17.49 -24.11 37.76
CA LEU A 641 16.65 -25.17 38.32
C LEU A 641 17.15 -26.58 37.96
N GLU A 642 17.68 -26.78 36.75
CA GLU A 642 18.26 -28.07 36.37
C GLU A 642 19.50 -28.39 37.20
N VAL A 643 20.42 -27.42 37.34
CA VAL A 643 21.62 -27.58 38.15
C VAL A 643 21.26 -27.80 39.62
N GLU A 644 20.33 -27.02 40.17
CA GLU A 644 19.86 -27.15 41.55
C GLU A 644 19.18 -28.50 41.83
N SER A 645 18.40 -29.00 40.87
CA SER A 645 17.70 -30.29 41.01
C SER A 645 18.66 -31.46 41.21
N GLU A 646 19.77 -31.44 40.47
CA GLU A 646 20.82 -32.45 40.49
C GLU A 646 21.81 -32.22 41.64
N LEU A 647 21.87 -31.01 42.17
CA LEU A 647 22.68 -30.65 43.33
C LEU A 647 22.08 -31.14 44.66
N LYS A 648 20.77 -31.45 44.72
CA LYS A 648 20.06 -31.85 45.95
C LYS A 648 20.77 -32.94 46.77
N PRO A 649 21.28 -34.04 46.18
CA PRO A 649 22.00 -35.08 46.93
C PRO A 649 23.31 -34.59 47.54
N HIS A 650 23.96 -33.61 46.91
CA HIS A 650 25.19 -33.03 47.39
C HIS A 650 24.95 -32.06 48.57
N LEU A 651 23.80 -31.36 48.60
CA LEU A 651 23.47 -30.41 49.68
C LEU A 651 23.33 -31.05 51.08
N THR A 652 23.17 -32.37 51.17
CA THR A 652 23.11 -33.09 52.45
C THR A 652 24.49 -33.54 52.96
N ARG A 653 25.58 -33.14 52.28
CA ARG A 653 26.94 -33.45 52.69
C ARG A 653 27.27 -32.86 54.07
N ARG A 654 27.96 -33.65 54.89
CA ARG A 654 28.53 -33.22 56.17
C ARG A 654 29.93 -32.65 55.96
N TRP A 655 30.13 -31.41 56.44
CA TRP A 655 31.40 -30.67 56.36
C TRP A 655 32.25 -30.77 57.64
N ASP A 656 31.71 -31.45 58.65
CA ASP A 656 32.29 -31.61 59.98
C ASP A 656 33.00 -32.96 60.20
N ILE A 657 32.81 -33.92 59.30
CA ILE A 657 33.44 -35.25 59.37
C ILE A 657 34.58 -35.33 58.35
N SER A 658 35.79 -35.62 58.82
CA SER A 658 36.92 -35.96 57.96
C SER A 658 36.69 -37.33 57.32
N SER A 659 36.98 -37.47 56.02
CA SER A 659 36.89 -38.72 55.26
C SER A 659 37.89 -39.80 55.68
N SER A 660 38.54 -39.66 56.84
CA SER A 660 39.44 -40.64 57.44
C SER A 660 38.75 -41.66 58.38
N SER A 661 37.42 -41.59 58.57
CA SER A 661 36.68 -42.53 59.45
C SER A 661 35.72 -43.50 58.74
N ALA A 662 35.85 -43.69 57.43
CA ALA A 662 35.15 -44.74 56.71
C ALA A 662 36.03 -46.01 56.64
N THR A 663 36.04 -46.79 57.71
CA THR A 663 36.55 -48.17 57.66
C THR A 663 35.63 -49.01 56.77
N THR A 664 35.99 -49.18 55.49
CA THR A 664 35.93 -50.44 54.73
C THR A 664 36.43 -50.22 53.29
N THR A 665 37.61 -50.79 53.00
CA THR A 665 38.01 -51.44 51.73
C THR A 665 37.27 -51.03 50.45
N THR A 666 37.89 -50.16 49.64
CA THR A 666 38.46 -50.49 48.32
C THR A 666 39.28 -49.28 47.83
N ALA A 667 40.53 -49.54 47.45
CA ALA A 667 41.52 -48.54 47.07
C ALA A 667 41.19 -47.85 45.73
N SER A 668 40.89 -46.55 45.79
CA SER A 668 41.41 -45.47 44.94
C SER A 668 40.82 -44.12 45.35
N ASP A 669 40.71 -43.85 46.66
CA ASP A 669 40.29 -42.55 47.17
C ASP A 669 41.51 -41.63 47.22
N ASP A 670 41.83 -41.04 46.07
CA ASP A 670 42.75 -39.94 45.96
C ASP A 670 42.16 -38.74 46.74
N PRO A 671 42.83 -38.21 47.78
CA PRO A 671 42.37 -37.03 48.54
C PRO A 671 42.23 -35.76 47.66
N LEU A 672 42.68 -35.87 46.41
CA LEU A 672 42.66 -34.88 45.33
C LEU A 672 41.39 -34.90 44.47
N SER A 673 40.48 -35.87 44.64
CA SER A 673 39.33 -36.06 43.73
C SER A 673 38.05 -35.26 44.12
N LEU A 674 37.38 -34.67 43.12
CA LEU A 674 36.07 -34.02 43.29
C LEU A 674 35.00 -35.04 43.72
N PRO A 675 34.06 -34.67 44.61
CA PRO A 675 33.05 -35.62 45.11
C PRO A 675 32.17 -36.15 43.97
N PRO A 676 31.85 -37.45 43.95
CA PRO A 676 31.04 -38.04 42.89
C PRO A 676 29.64 -37.43 42.80
N THR A 677 29.12 -36.89 43.91
CA THR A 677 27.82 -36.19 43.97
C THR A 677 27.83 -34.83 43.29
N LEU A 678 29.00 -34.23 43.02
CA LEU A 678 29.14 -32.93 42.38
C LEU A 678 29.35 -33.03 40.86
N ILE A 679 29.76 -34.19 40.35
CA ILE A 679 30.04 -34.42 38.93
C ILE A 679 28.78 -34.20 38.06
N GLY A 680 27.61 -34.66 38.52
CA GLY A 680 26.34 -34.50 37.80
C GLY A 680 25.97 -33.03 37.53
N PRO A 681 25.87 -32.18 38.57
CA PRO A 681 25.62 -30.75 38.44
C PRO A 681 26.65 -30.01 37.58
N LEU A 682 27.95 -30.31 37.75
CA LEU A 682 29.03 -29.71 36.95
C LEU A 682 28.90 -30.06 35.47
N ARG A 683 28.57 -31.32 35.16
CA ARG A 683 28.35 -31.78 33.78
C ARG A 683 27.18 -31.06 33.13
N ILE A 684 26.08 -30.85 33.85
CA ILE A 684 24.90 -30.14 33.33
C ILE A 684 25.23 -28.68 33.05
N LEU A 685 25.87 -27.99 34.01
CA LEU A 685 26.31 -26.62 33.81
C LEU A 685 27.26 -26.51 32.62
N SER A 686 28.26 -27.40 32.53
CA SER A 686 29.21 -27.44 31.40
C SER A 686 28.51 -27.63 30.05
N THR A 687 27.55 -28.57 29.99
CA THR A 687 26.79 -28.86 28.76
C THR A 687 26.01 -27.63 28.30
N HIS A 688 25.32 -26.95 29.23
CA HIS A 688 24.55 -25.75 28.94
C HIS A 688 25.44 -24.58 28.52
N LEU A 689 26.52 -24.30 29.26
CA LEU A 689 27.45 -23.22 28.94
C LEU A 689 28.17 -23.44 27.61
N THR A 690 28.56 -24.68 27.29
CA THR A 690 29.17 -25.02 26.00
C THR A 690 28.16 -24.81 24.86
N TYR A 691 26.91 -25.18 25.05
CA TYR A 691 25.87 -24.91 24.06
C TYR A 691 25.67 -23.41 23.83
N LEU A 692 25.49 -22.63 24.91
CA LEU A 692 25.34 -21.18 24.84
C LEU A 692 26.54 -20.50 24.19
N SER A 693 27.76 -20.95 24.50
CA SER A 693 28.98 -20.35 23.95
C SER A 693 29.10 -20.55 22.43
N THR A 694 28.45 -21.56 21.86
CA THR A 694 28.42 -21.77 20.40
C THR A 694 27.36 -20.96 19.65
N ARG A 695 26.33 -20.46 20.35
CA ARG A 695 25.15 -19.81 19.72
C ARG A 695 25.00 -18.32 20.05
N LEU A 696 25.56 -17.87 21.17
CA LEU A 696 25.41 -16.50 21.66
C LEU A 696 26.70 -15.67 21.53
N PRO A 697 26.58 -14.37 21.26
CA PRO A 697 27.72 -13.45 21.29
C PRO A 697 28.29 -13.28 22.71
N PRO A 698 29.57 -12.85 22.82
CA PRO A 698 30.28 -12.80 24.11
C PRO A 698 29.64 -11.84 25.12
N THR A 699 29.02 -10.75 24.66
CA THR A 699 28.37 -9.75 25.53
C THR A 699 27.15 -10.34 26.24
N THR A 700 26.23 -10.92 25.48
CA THR A 700 25.01 -11.56 26.00
C THR A 700 25.35 -12.81 26.80
N LEU A 701 26.30 -13.63 26.34
CA LEU A 701 26.79 -14.79 27.08
C LEU A 701 27.34 -14.39 28.46
N SER A 702 28.13 -13.31 28.53
CA SER A 702 28.68 -12.80 29.80
C SER A 702 27.58 -12.34 30.76
N SER A 703 26.55 -11.66 30.24
CA SER A 703 25.40 -11.20 31.03
C SER A 703 24.62 -12.39 31.61
N ILE A 704 24.26 -13.37 30.77
CA ILE A 704 23.52 -14.56 31.19
C ILE A 704 24.34 -15.38 32.18
N TYR A 705 25.63 -15.60 31.91
CA TYR A 705 26.53 -16.33 32.80
C TYR A 705 26.59 -15.70 34.20
N ARG A 706 26.76 -14.37 34.27
CA ARG A 706 26.79 -13.65 35.55
C ARG A 706 25.48 -13.82 36.32
N ARG A 707 24.33 -13.74 35.65
CA ARG A 707 23.01 -13.96 36.26
C ARG A 707 22.88 -15.39 36.79
N VAL A 708 23.21 -16.40 35.97
CA VAL A 708 23.17 -17.82 36.37
C VAL A 708 24.05 -18.07 37.60
N VAL A 709 25.31 -17.64 37.57
CA VAL A 709 26.22 -17.85 38.71
C VAL A 709 25.77 -17.09 39.94
N SER A 710 25.25 -15.86 39.80
CA SER A 710 24.71 -15.11 40.94
C SER A 710 23.55 -15.85 41.62
N HIS A 711 22.69 -16.52 40.85
CA HIS A 711 21.63 -17.37 41.41
C HIS A 711 22.21 -18.61 42.10
N LEU A 712 23.12 -19.33 41.43
CA LEU A 712 23.74 -20.54 42.00
C LEU A 712 24.55 -20.25 43.27
N THR A 713 25.33 -19.17 43.30
CA THR A 713 26.11 -18.76 44.48
C THR A 713 25.20 -18.38 45.64
N THR A 714 24.09 -17.69 45.38
CA THR A 714 23.07 -17.39 46.41
C THR A 714 22.45 -18.68 46.95
N HIS A 715 22.07 -19.60 46.06
CA HIS A 715 21.48 -20.88 46.45
C HIS A 715 22.45 -21.75 47.26
N LEU A 716 23.70 -21.88 46.79
CA LEU A 716 24.78 -22.58 47.49
C LEU A 716 25.01 -21.95 48.87
N THR A 717 25.23 -20.64 48.94
CA THR A 717 25.46 -19.94 50.22
C THR A 717 24.36 -20.21 51.24
N HIS A 718 23.09 -20.12 50.84
CA HIS A 718 21.97 -20.34 51.73
C HIS A 718 21.80 -21.82 52.14
N ARG A 719 22.04 -22.77 51.22
CA ARG A 719 21.78 -24.20 51.45
C ARG A 719 22.97 -24.95 52.04
N THR A 720 24.20 -24.67 51.60
CA THR A 720 25.41 -25.37 52.03
C THR A 720 26.07 -24.71 53.23
N ILE A 721 26.13 -23.37 53.31
CA ILE A 721 26.84 -22.66 54.39
C ILE A 721 25.90 -22.32 55.54
N PHE A 722 24.79 -21.64 55.25
CA PHE A 722 23.87 -21.17 56.29
C PHE A 722 22.74 -22.15 56.64
N GLY A 723 22.72 -23.33 56.00
CA GLY A 723 21.81 -24.42 56.35
C GLY A 723 21.89 -24.77 57.83
N GLY A 724 20.75 -24.98 58.49
CA GLY A 724 20.66 -25.16 59.94
C GLY A 724 21.48 -26.35 60.50
N TRP A 725 21.86 -27.30 59.65
CA TRP A 725 22.67 -28.48 60.03
C TRP A 725 24.14 -28.37 59.60
N SER A 726 24.53 -27.31 58.90
CA SER A 726 25.87 -27.17 58.34
C SER A 726 26.85 -26.60 59.37
N LYS A 727 27.91 -27.34 59.65
CA LYS A 727 29.06 -26.94 60.47
C LYS A 727 30.35 -27.36 59.77
N PHE A 728 31.37 -26.52 59.86
CA PHE A 728 32.62 -26.70 59.13
C PHE A 728 33.82 -26.94 60.06
N THR A 729 34.72 -27.82 59.63
CA THR A 729 36.11 -27.87 60.09
C THR A 729 37.01 -27.11 59.11
N CYS A 730 38.27 -26.84 59.48
CA CYS A 730 39.27 -26.27 58.57
C CYS A 730 39.39 -27.09 57.26
N LEU A 731 39.46 -28.43 57.37
CA LEU A 731 39.49 -29.34 56.24
C LEU A 731 38.20 -29.29 55.41
N GLY A 732 37.03 -29.17 56.04
CA GLY A 732 35.75 -28.95 55.35
C GLY A 732 35.71 -27.63 54.56
N GLY A 733 36.29 -26.56 55.11
CA GLY A 733 36.47 -25.28 54.40
C GLY A 733 37.40 -25.40 53.20
N ARG A 734 38.51 -26.14 53.32
CA ARG A 734 39.41 -26.44 52.19
C ARG A 734 38.72 -27.28 51.11
N ALA A 735 37.93 -28.28 51.51
CA ALA A 735 37.14 -29.08 50.57
C ALA A 735 36.11 -28.24 49.82
N LEU A 736 35.41 -27.32 50.50
CA LEU A 736 34.47 -26.39 49.85
C LEU A 736 35.20 -25.48 48.84
N ARG A 737 36.38 -24.96 49.20
CA ARG A 737 37.20 -24.16 48.28
C ARG A 737 37.55 -24.93 47.00
N ARG A 738 38.01 -26.18 47.12
CA ARG A 738 38.32 -27.04 45.96
C ARG A 738 37.11 -27.30 45.07
N GLU A 739 35.93 -27.50 45.67
CA GLU A 739 34.70 -27.66 44.89
C GLU A 739 34.36 -26.40 44.10
N LEU A 740 34.53 -25.21 44.68
CA LEU A 740 34.33 -23.93 44.00
C LEU A 740 35.32 -23.72 42.86
N ASP A 741 36.58 -24.11 43.04
CA ASP A 741 37.57 -24.10 41.97
C ASP A 741 37.12 -25.04 40.83
N GLY A 742 36.56 -26.21 41.17
CA GLY A 742 35.92 -27.11 40.21
C GLY A 742 34.78 -26.47 39.40
N TRP A 743 33.90 -25.69 40.05
CA TRP A 743 32.85 -24.92 39.36
C TRP A 743 33.40 -23.85 38.42
N ILE A 744 34.42 -23.12 38.87
CA ILE A 744 35.06 -22.05 38.12
C ILE A 744 35.80 -22.63 36.91
N ASP A 745 36.56 -23.70 37.09
CA ASP A 745 37.34 -24.32 36.01
C ASP A 745 36.46 -25.03 35.00
N THR A 746 35.38 -25.68 35.44
CA THR A 746 34.34 -26.20 34.55
C THR A 746 33.70 -25.08 33.73
N SER A 747 33.41 -23.93 34.37
CA SER A 747 32.86 -22.76 33.67
C SER A 747 33.86 -22.18 32.65
N LYS A 748 35.14 -22.01 33.03
CA LYS A 748 36.20 -21.51 32.13
C LYS A 748 36.34 -22.39 30.90
N ALA A 749 36.39 -23.71 31.10
CA ALA A 749 36.50 -24.67 30.01
C ALA A 749 35.30 -24.60 29.05
N ALA A 750 34.07 -24.57 29.58
CA ALA A 750 32.85 -24.53 28.78
C ALA A 750 32.64 -23.21 28.00
N LEU A 751 33.10 -22.09 28.57
CA LEU A 751 32.97 -20.76 27.95
C LEU A 751 34.04 -20.47 26.88
N GLY A 752 35.11 -21.26 26.81
CA GLY A 752 36.14 -21.17 25.76
C GLY A 752 36.79 -19.79 25.64
N GLY A 753 36.93 -19.05 26.75
CA GLY A 753 37.54 -17.71 26.78
C GLY A 753 36.67 -16.56 26.26
N LYS A 754 35.41 -16.80 25.85
CA LYS A 754 34.49 -15.75 25.36
C LYS A 754 34.02 -14.78 26.46
N VAL A 755 34.03 -15.22 27.72
CA VAL A 755 33.69 -14.39 28.89
C VAL A 755 34.97 -13.96 29.57
N LYS A 756 35.16 -12.65 29.72
CA LYS A 756 36.29 -12.09 30.47
C LYS A 756 36.03 -12.27 31.98
N ARG A 757 36.97 -12.90 32.69
CA ARG A 757 36.93 -13.13 34.15
C ARG A 757 35.71 -13.93 34.64
N PRO A 758 35.54 -15.21 34.21
CA PRO A 758 34.44 -16.06 34.68
C PRO A 758 34.47 -16.33 36.19
N GLU A 759 35.62 -16.16 36.86
CA GLU A 759 35.75 -16.24 38.31
C GLU A 759 35.07 -15.08 39.06
N GLY A 760 34.79 -13.96 38.39
CA GLY A 760 34.23 -12.75 39.00
C GLY A 760 32.97 -13.00 39.83
N PRO A 761 31.90 -13.59 39.28
CA PRO A 761 30.65 -13.82 40.01
C PRO A 761 30.74 -14.86 41.14
N TRP A 762 31.83 -15.62 41.24
CA TRP A 762 32.07 -16.60 42.32
C TRP A 762 32.78 -15.99 43.53
N ARG A 763 33.33 -14.78 43.40
CA ARG A 763 34.23 -14.15 44.39
C ARG A 763 33.69 -14.14 45.80
N ARG A 764 32.44 -13.72 46.02
CA ARG A 764 31.82 -13.77 47.35
C ARG A 764 31.90 -15.14 48.00
N LEU A 765 31.58 -16.19 47.25
CA LEU A 765 31.54 -17.55 47.77
C LEU A 765 32.95 -18.12 47.99
N THR A 766 33.90 -17.74 47.12
CA THR A 766 35.34 -18.03 47.30
C THR A 766 35.90 -17.36 48.56
N ASP A 767 35.53 -16.10 48.82
CA ASP A 767 35.88 -15.37 50.05
C ASP A 767 35.31 -16.07 51.29
N ILE A 768 34.07 -16.54 51.24
CA ILE A 768 33.45 -17.31 52.33
C ILE A 768 34.22 -18.61 52.58
N ALA A 769 34.53 -19.37 51.52
CA ALA A 769 35.30 -20.60 51.64
C ALA A 769 36.71 -20.35 52.18
N ARG A 770 37.34 -19.23 51.80
CA ARG A 770 38.65 -18.80 52.32
C ARG A 770 38.61 -18.60 53.83
N VAL A 771 37.61 -17.89 54.35
CA VAL A 771 37.40 -17.67 55.80
C VAL A 771 37.17 -19.00 56.53
N LEU A 772 36.42 -19.93 55.94
CA LEU A 772 36.18 -21.25 56.53
C LEU A 772 37.44 -22.14 56.54
N SER A 773 38.38 -21.92 55.62
CA SER A 773 39.61 -22.72 55.47
C SER A 773 40.80 -22.28 56.34
N ILE A 774 40.64 -21.24 57.16
CA ILE A 774 41.71 -20.70 58.01
C ILE A 774 42.18 -21.76 59.03
N PRO A 775 43.49 -22.01 59.20
CA PRO A 775 43.96 -22.98 60.19
C PRO A 775 43.66 -22.56 61.64
N SER A 776 43.30 -23.53 62.47
CA SER A 776 43.17 -23.38 63.93
C SER A 776 44.56 -23.31 64.57
N ASP A 777 44.67 -22.65 65.73
CA ASP A 777 45.97 -22.47 66.42
C ASP A 777 46.54 -23.79 66.99
N GLU A 778 45.68 -24.77 67.28
CA GLU A 778 46.05 -26.10 67.75
C GLU A 778 46.20 -27.07 66.56
N GLY A 779 47.29 -26.96 65.82
CA GLY A 779 47.76 -28.09 65.01
C GLY A 779 48.24 -29.18 65.94
N ASN A 780 47.50 -30.30 66.03
CA ASN A 780 48.06 -31.55 66.54
C ASN A 780 49.11 -31.98 65.50
N ASP A 781 50.39 -32.00 65.88
CA ASP A 781 51.56 -32.40 65.07
C ASP A 781 51.54 -33.88 64.62
N ALA A 782 50.37 -34.49 64.43
CA ALA A 782 50.23 -35.89 64.03
C ALA A 782 49.78 -36.07 62.57
N ASP A 783 49.23 -35.04 61.92
CA ASP A 783 48.75 -35.11 60.53
C ASP A 783 49.62 -34.28 59.55
N ALA A 784 50.70 -33.65 60.02
CA ALA A 784 51.64 -32.90 59.16
C ALA A 784 52.66 -33.81 58.45
N ASP A 785 52.93 -35.01 58.98
CA ASP A 785 53.95 -35.93 58.46
C ASP A 785 53.49 -36.77 57.24
N ALA A 786 52.23 -36.63 56.80
CA ALA A 786 51.70 -37.35 55.63
C ALA A 786 51.61 -36.48 54.36
N ASP A 787 51.76 -35.16 54.47
CA ASP A 787 51.45 -34.19 53.41
C ASP A 787 52.71 -33.45 52.88
N GLU A 788 53.91 -34.04 53.00
CA GLU A 788 55.15 -33.43 52.44
C GLU A 788 55.27 -33.56 50.90
N ASP A 789 54.41 -34.34 50.22
CA ASP A 789 54.47 -34.55 48.77
C ASP A 789 53.36 -33.80 47.97
N ASP A 790 52.49 -33.06 48.66
CA ASP A 790 51.40 -32.31 48.04
C ASP A 790 51.80 -30.84 47.85
N GLY A 791 52.09 -30.43 46.61
CA GLY A 791 52.50 -29.08 46.20
C GLY A 791 51.45 -27.95 46.41
N PHE A 792 50.52 -28.11 47.34
CA PHE A 792 49.43 -27.18 47.66
C PHE A 792 49.16 -27.04 49.17
N ALA A 793 50.20 -27.12 50.02
CA ALA A 793 50.20 -26.39 51.29
C ALA A 793 50.22 -24.88 51.01
N GLU A 794 49.15 -24.35 50.41
CA GLU A 794 48.95 -22.91 50.29
C GLU A 794 48.66 -22.41 51.71
N GLU A 795 49.71 -22.11 52.47
CA GLU A 795 49.59 -21.36 53.72
C GLU A 795 48.74 -20.13 53.41
N ILE A 796 47.61 -19.99 54.12
CA ILE A 796 46.79 -18.79 54.01
C ILE A 796 47.62 -17.67 54.63
N THR A 797 48.37 -17.00 53.76
CA THR A 797 49.28 -15.91 54.07
C THR A 797 48.58 -14.59 53.77
N GLY A 798 48.72 -13.62 54.67
CA GLY A 798 48.30 -12.25 54.40
C GLY A 798 49.15 -11.64 53.29
N LYS A 799 48.76 -10.45 52.80
CA LYS A 799 49.55 -9.69 51.82
C LYS A 799 51.02 -9.46 52.25
N ASP A 800 51.28 -9.50 53.56
CA ASP A 800 52.60 -9.31 54.18
C ASP A 800 53.39 -10.63 54.40
N GLY A 801 52.87 -11.77 53.95
CA GLY A 801 53.48 -13.09 54.16
C GLY A 801 53.28 -13.69 55.55
N GLU A 802 52.49 -13.04 56.43
CA GLU A 802 52.16 -13.52 57.76
C GLU A 802 51.16 -14.69 57.69
N ARG A 803 51.43 -15.79 58.41
CA ARG A 803 50.53 -16.94 58.50
C ARG A 803 49.27 -16.55 59.27
N ILE A 804 48.12 -16.63 58.61
CA ILE A 804 46.83 -16.27 59.20
C ILE A 804 46.25 -17.49 59.92
N THR A 805 46.15 -17.42 61.24
CA THR A 805 45.43 -18.41 62.05
C THR A 805 44.16 -17.80 62.67
N LEU A 806 43.29 -18.64 63.23
CA LEU A 806 42.05 -18.17 63.87
C LEU A 806 42.28 -17.14 64.98
N SER A 807 43.37 -17.22 65.77
CA SER A 807 43.72 -16.19 66.76
C SER A 807 44.07 -14.84 66.11
N VAL A 808 44.86 -14.85 65.03
CA VAL A 808 45.19 -13.65 64.26
C VAL A 808 43.92 -13.01 63.71
N VAL A 809 42.96 -13.80 63.23
CA VAL A 809 41.65 -13.31 62.75
C VAL A 809 40.80 -12.73 63.88
N LYS A 810 40.84 -13.30 65.09
CA LYS A 810 40.15 -12.74 66.27
C LYS A 810 40.73 -11.37 66.63
N ASP A 811 42.04 -11.24 66.61
CA ASP A 811 42.74 -10.00 66.92
C ASP A 811 42.52 -8.92 65.85
N THR A 812 42.51 -9.30 64.56
CA THR A 812 42.20 -8.37 63.45
C THR A 812 40.75 -7.88 63.51
N LEU A 813 39.80 -8.78 63.80
CA LEU A 813 38.39 -8.42 64.01
C LEU A 813 38.22 -7.46 65.19
N ALA A 814 39.07 -7.50 66.22
CA ALA A 814 38.99 -6.57 67.33
C ALA A 814 39.61 -5.19 67.03
N ARG A 815 40.65 -5.12 66.18
CA ARG A 815 41.50 -3.94 66.02
C ARG A 815 41.28 -3.14 64.74
N GLU A 816 40.84 -3.78 63.66
CA GLU A 816 40.85 -3.17 62.32
C GLU A 816 39.46 -2.78 61.80
N SER A 817 39.46 -1.79 60.90
CA SER A 817 38.31 -1.41 60.08
C SER A 817 38.03 -2.48 59.02
N ASP A 818 36.85 -2.44 58.41
CA ASP A 818 36.41 -3.42 57.41
C ASP A 818 37.37 -3.49 56.19
N GLU A 819 37.96 -2.36 55.80
CA GLU A 819 38.98 -2.30 54.73
C GLU A 819 40.30 -2.97 55.14
N GLY A 820 40.78 -2.74 56.37
CA GLY A 820 42.00 -3.39 56.89
C GLY A 820 41.85 -4.90 57.02
N LEU A 821 40.68 -5.35 57.49
CA LEU A 821 40.34 -6.77 57.58
C LEU A 821 40.33 -7.44 56.20
N ARG A 822 39.73 -6.78 55.20
CA ARG A 822 39.71 -7.27 53.81
C ARG A 822 41.11 -7.37 53.23
N ASP A 823 41.93 -6.35 53.43
CA ASP A 823 43.31 -6.33 52.92
C ASP A 823 44.20 -7.40 53.56
N ARG A 824 44.09 -7.62 54.88
CA ARG A 824 44.87 -8.65 55.58
C ARG A 824 44.44 -10.07 55.22
N LEU A 825 43.13 -10.33 55.10
CA LEU A 825 42.60 -11.65 54.75
C LEU A 825 42.54 -11.91 53.23
N GLY A 826 42.90 -10.92 52.40
CA GLY A 826 42.79 -11.00 50.95
C GLY A 826 41.34 -11.19 50.47
N LEU A 827 40.37 -10.64 51.20
CA LEU A 827 38.95 -10.67 50.86
C LEU A 827 38.61 -9.45 49.99
N VAL A 828 37.66 -9.63 49.08
CA VAL A 828 37.25 -8.58 48.14
C VAL A 828 35.84 -8.09 48.46
N GLU A 829 34.93 -8.99 48.82
CA GLU A 829 33.49 -8.68 48.88
C GLU A 829 32.90 -8.76 50.29
N LEU A 830 33.44 -9.57 51.21
CA LEU A 830 32.84 -9.77 52.54
C LEU A 830 33.07 -8.61 53.51
N ASP A 831 32.01 -8.18 54.20
CA ASP A 831 32.10 -7.22 55.32
C ASP A 831 32.45 -7.93 56.64
N LYS A 832 32.94 -7.17 57.63
CA LYS A 832 33.31 -7.69 58.96
C LYS A 832 32.20 -8.45 59.67
N ARG A 833 30.94 -8.00 59.53
CA ARG A 833 29.77 -8.69 60.10
C ARG A 833 29.54 -10.06 59.46
N GLU A 834 29.70 -10.13 58.14
CA GLU A 834 29.53 -11.37 57.38
C GLU A 834 30.66 -12.36 57.68
N VAL A 835 31.90 -11.88 57.83
CA VAL A 835 33.04 -12.69 58.28
C VAL A 835 32.76 -13.34 59.63
N ILE A 836 32.21 -12.58 60.60
CA ILE A 836 31.82 -13.12 61.91
C ILE A 836 30.70 -14.17 61.75
N GLU A 837 29.72 -13.94 60.89
CA GLU A 837 28.63 -14.88 60.66
C GLU A 837 29.10 -16.20 60.03
N VAL A 838 30.05 -16.13 59.10
CA VAL A 838 30.71 -17.28 58.49
C VAL A 838 31.54 -18.03 59.53
N LEU A 839 32.34 -17.33 60.35
CA LEU A 839 33.18 -17.95 61.38
C LEU A 839 32.34 -18.67 62.45
N ARG A 840 31.15 -18.18 62.79
CA ARG A 840 30.21 -18.88 63.69
C ARG A 840 29.76 -20.26 63.19
N ARG A 841 29.96 -20.58 61.91
CA ARG A 841 29.69 -21.91 61.34
C ARG A 841 30.83 -22.90 61.53
N ARG A 842 31.98 -22.44 62.01
CA ARG A 842 33.09 -23.31 62.36
C ARG A 842 32.90 -23.92 63.76
N ILE A 843 33.32 -25.17 63.92
CA ILE A 843 33.16 -25.91 65.18
C ILE A 843 34.15 -25.43 66.25
N ASP A 844 35.32 -24.97 65.81
CA ASP A 844 36.43 -24.49 66.62
C ASP A 844 36.37 -22.99 66.93
N TRP A 845 35.30 -22.30 66.49
CA TRP A 845 35.09 -20.88 66.79
C TRP A 845 34.32 -20.69 68.10
N SER A 846 35.04 -20.37 69.17
CA SER A 846 34.46 -19.79 70.40
C SER A 846 34.58 -18.26 70.36
N ILE A 847 33.51 -17.55 70.77
CA ILE A 847 33.50 -16.09 70.92
C ILE A 847 34.36 -15.67 72.10
#